data_AF-A0A6N7AKH4-F1
#
_entry.id   AF-A0A6N7AKH4-F1
#
_cell.length_a   1.000
_cell.length_b   1.000
_cell.length_c   1.000
_cell.angle_alpha   90.00
_cell.angle_beta   90.00
_cell.angle_gamma   90.00
#
_symmetry.space_group_name_H-M   'P 1'
#
loop_
_entity.id
_entity.type
_entity.pdbx_description
1 polymer ?
#
loop_
_entity_poly.entity_id
_entity_poly.type
_entity_poly.pdbx_seq_one_letter_code
_entity_poly.pdbx_strand_id
1 'polypeptide(L)'
;MGEDGTVDLGTTDYSDAGYWKRFNPPSLPEGLNVSDSNSMAIGGLVVRNDVRGEVESFIQNATVTAGSVAVTAVEDATIKAIVDAEVSSSGGSAFGEGKSLAVNGVIATNLVLSSADARIKQGSVTTTTGDVTVTAENTSWIDAKNLSSVASGQNGVSVTLAFNTIGWEAQNILFQAIDTLIGDTQPARVSALIEDTSLAVAGAVTVSATSEARIHATVSNETESKAVTLSGGDSMAVGAVLASNLVKMAVDAKISAGSVTASGAGVSVSAVDDASIVANSKMSAISATISDGGLNLVYKAFYDTLGLDYTDRSGTRAVQIGDIVRLDDVDYTTNDEPDSLTGGNRVQLAFDIGGGAAGDEYEYVGAADIEGPVDLDGEDYTDTTRWKKLTGAAGGVYIALGAWSSVDLANEDFSDTARWTEMITIDPTVLIPGLSLNLTNSDSSAFGGLVVRNDVRGSVTATVVNASVQAAEDVVVLADESASIRAQDDSTVTSSGGSMFGKGKSMAVNAHIATNLVLSGADAHISGSTTSAGGSVEVVATNTATIDAIIASTTEANGHSIGVTLAFNSVGFDSQNVLFNAVDALIGTSLGDENPVKTVAFIENSQVTAAAGIRVEAIAAAHVHAVITSANATYSVTPAGGSDTISIGAVIALNRIATQTDARIGDDSLGGLTRALAGDIVVTAADNSWIASDVRSSSVAVGAGAEDSSGLSIGFASARN
;
A
#
# COMPACT_ATOMS: atom_id res chain seq x y z
N MET A 1 19.61 -8.91 35.03
CA MET A 1 18.64 -8.56 33.98
C MET A 1 17.41 -7.99 34.68
N GLY A 2 16.79 -6.97 34.08
CA GLY A 2 15.63 -6.29 34.65
C GLY A 2 15.93 -5.21 35.70
N GLU A 3 14.90 -4.44 36.03
CA GLU A 3 14.91 -3.42 37.09
C GLU A 3 14.97 -4.04 38.50
N ASP A 4 15.38 -3.24 39.48
CA ASP A 4 15.40 -3.68 40.89
C ASP A 4 13.96 -3.72 41.44
N GLY A 5 13.45 -4.93 41.74
CA GLY A 5 12.06 -5.08 42.20
C GLY A 5 11.73 -6.45 42.78
N THR A 6 10.51 -6.59 43.30
CA THR A 6 9.96 -7.90 43.71
C THR A 6 9.32 -8.55 42.49
N VAL A 7 9.76 -9.76 42.15
CA VAL A 7 9.25 -10.52 40.99
C VAL A 7 8.56 -11.80 41.48
N ASP A 8 7.34 -12.05 41.00
CA ASP A 8 6.67 -13.33 41.25
C ASP A 8 7.20 -14.40 40.27
N LEU A 9 8.03 -15.28 40.80
CA LEU A 9 8.64 -16.37 40.05
C LEU A 9 7.62 -17.43 39.57
N GLY A 10 6.39 -17.42 40.10
CA GLY A 10 5.34 -18.36 39.71
C GLY A 10 4.58 -17.94 38.45
N THR A 11 4.64 -16.67 38.06
CA THR A 11 3.83 -16.10 36.96
C THR A 11 4.63 -15.30 35.94
N THR A 12 5.92 -15.08 36.17
CA THR A 12 6.78 -14.37 35.22
C THR A 12 7.05 -15.20 33.97
N ASP A 13 7.15 -14.53 32.82
CA ASP A 13 7.61 -15.14 31.58
C ASP A 13 9.15 -15.21 31.58
N TYR A 14 9.68 -16.44 31.59
CA TYR A 14 11.12 -16.69 31.54
C TYR A 14 11.69 -16.75 30.11
N SER A 15 10.83 -16.64 29.09
CA SER A 15 11.23 -16.59 27.68
C SER A 15 11.64 -15.18 27.24
N ASP A 16 11.17 -14.15 27.95
CA ASP A 16 11.55 -12.75 27.75
C ASP A 16 13.04 -12.54 28.05
N ALA A 17 13.81 -12.34 26.98
CA ALA A 17 15.25 -12.18 27.04
C ALA A 17 15.70 -10.76 27.43
N GLY A 18 14.78 -9.80 27.49
CA GLY A 18 14.97 -8.46 28.05
C GLY A 18 15.11 -8.49 29.58
N TYR A 19 14.34 -9.36 30.24
CA TYR A 19 14.33 -9.48 31.72
C TYR A 19 15.02 -10.73 32.25
N TRP A 20 15.22 -11.77 31.43
CA TRP A 20 15.80 -13.04 31.87
C TRP A 20 16.99 -13.47 31.03
N LYS A 21 17.96 -14.09 31.70
CA LYS A 21 19.11 -14.73 31.06
C LYS A 21 19.02 -16.23 31.28
N ARG A 22 18.72 -16.98 30.22
CA ARG A 22 18.68 -18.44 30.28
C ARG A 22 20.09 -18.98 30.54
N PHE A 23 20.26 -19.73 31.62
CA PHE A 23 21.50 -20.46 31.89
C PHE A 23 21.47 -21.79 31.11
N ASN A 24 22.21 -21.85 30.00
CA ASN A 24 22.41 -23.11 29.27
C ASN A 24 23.75 -23.73 29.66
N PRO A 25 23.79 -24.97 30.19
CA PRO A 25 25.04 -25.72 30.31
C PRO A 25 25.61 -26.00 28.90
N PRO A 26 26.93 -26.15 28.73
CA PRO A 26 27.54 -26.36 27.41
C PRO A 26 27.02 -27.66 26.78
N SER A 27 26.06 -27.55 25.86
CA SER A 27 25.60 -28.61 24.98
C SER A 27 26.16 -28.41 23.58
N LEU A 28 26.15 -29.48 22.78
CA LEU A 28 26.41 -29.35 21.34
C LEU A 28 25.45 -28.26 20.78
N PRO A 29 25.94 -27.35 19.93
CA PRO A 29 25.11 -26.28 19.40
C PRO A 29 23.93 -26.86 18.63
N GLU A 30 22.71 -26.45 18.99
CA GLU A 30 21.50 -26.77 18.22
C GLU A 30 21.64 -26.22 16.79
N GLY A 31 21.13 -26.97 15.79
CA GLY A 31 21.15 -26.59 14.37
C GLY A 31 22.32 -27.13 13.54
N LEU A 32 23.29 -27.85 14.13
CA LEU A 32 24.43 -28.40 13.39
C LEU A 32 24.29 -29.90 13.10
N ASN A 33 23.64 -30.25 11.99
CA ASN A 33 23.52 -31.64 11.55
C ASN A 33 24.89 -32.16 11.09
N VAL A 34 25.51 -33.09 11.80
CA VAL A 34 26.80 -33.68 11.40
C VAL A 34 26.66 -34.78 10.32
N SER A 35 25.43 -35.21 10.04
CA SER A 35 25.08 -36.20 9.01
C SER A 35 23.92 -35.70 8.17
N ASP A 36 23.79 -36.28 6.98
CA ASP A 36 22.75 -35.92 6.01
C ASP A 36 21.35 -35.96 6.62
N SER A 37 20.71 -34.79 6.64
CA SER A 37 19.38 -34.61 7.18
C SER A 37 18.50 -33.94 6.13
N ASN A 38 17.65 -34.72 5.47
CA ASN A 38 16.74 -34.21 4.45
C ASN A 38 15.44 -33.70 5.08
N SER A 39 15.02 -32.49 4.71
CA SER A 39 13.76 -31.88 5.13
C SER A 39 13.06 -31.22 3.95
N MET A 40 11.72 -31.31 3.93
CA MET A 40 10.89 -30.62 2.95
C MET A 40 9.60 -30.16 3.63
N ALA A 41 9.25 -28.89 3.43
CA ALA A 41 8.01 -28.28 3.86
C ALA A 41 7.32 -27.64 2.66
N ILE A 42 6.03 -27.90 2.49
CA ILE A 42 5.22 -27.34 1.40
C ILE A 42 3.92 -26.83 2.01
N GLY A 43 3.70 -25.53 1.90
CA GLY A 43 2.47 -24.83 2.28
C GLY A 43 1.73 -24.33 1.06
N GLY A 44 0.42 -24.17 1.22
CA GLY A 44 -0.41 -23.54 0.21
C GLY A 44 -1.74 -23.10 0.80
N LEU A 45 -2.17 -21.89 0.47
CA LEU A 45 -3.37 -21.31 1.02
C LEU A 45 -4.13 -20.57 -0.09
N VAL A 46 -5.43 -20.83 -0.19
CA VAL A 46 -6.32 -20.15 -1.13
C VAL A 46 -7.52 -19.63 -0.36
N VAL A 47 -7.68 -18.31 -0.33
CA VAL A 47 -8.81 -17.63 0.29
C VAL A 47 -9.57 -16.85 -0.77
N ARG A 48 -10.89 -17.01 -0.73
CA ARG A 48 -11.82 -16.26 -1.56
C ARG A 48 -12.95 -15.71 -0.70
N ASN A 49 -13.04 -14.39 -0.63
CA ASN A 49 -14.16 -13.66 -0.07
C ASN A 49 -14.90 -12.96 -1.21
N ASP A 50 -16.23 -13.12 -1.25
CA ASP A 50 -17.09 -12.59 -2.30
C ASP A 50 -18.35 -12.06 -1.60
N VAL A 51 -18.45 -10.74 -1.47
CA VAL A 51 -19.59 -10.04 -0.89
C VAL A 51 -20.35 -9.37 -2.01
N ARG A 52 -21.64 -9.66 -2.10
CA ARG A 52 -22.53 -9.07 -3.10
C ARG A 52 -23.78 -8.52 -2.43
N GLY A 53 -24.06 -7.23 -2.65
CA GLY A 53 -25.21 -6.52 -2.11
C GLY A 53 -25.91 -5.70 -3.18
N GLU A 54 -27.24 -5.70 -3.14
CA GLU A 54 -28.08 -4.88 -4.01
C GLU A 54 -29.27 -4.39 -3.18
N VAL A 55 -29.39 -3.07 -3.02
CA VAL A 55 -30.45 -2.43 -2.23
C VAL A 55 -31.27 -1.52 -3.14
N GLU A 56 -32.54 -1.88 -3.33
CA GLU A 56 -33.48 -1.06 -4.09
C GLU A 56 -34.58 -0.49 -3.19
N SER A 57 -34.86 0.80 -3.33
CA SER A 57 -35.95 1.52 -2.66
C SER A 57 -36.71 2.37 -3.65
N PHE A 58 -38.03 2.19 -3.77
CA PHE A 58 -38.77 2.92 -4.79
C PHE A 58 -40.24 3.25 -4.48
N ILE A 59 -40.68 4.38 -5.03
CA ILE A 59 -42.09 4.73 -5.22
C ILE A 59 -42.35 4.74 -6.72
N GLN A 60 -43.24 3.88 -7.20
CA GLN A 60 -43.50 3.77 -8.63
C GLN A 60 -45.00 3.66 -8.94
N ASN A 61 -45.48 4.35 -9.98
CA ASN A 61 -46.88 4.27 -10.43
C ASN A 61 -47.89 4.61 -9.32
N ALA A 62 -47.56 5.60 -8.49
CA ALA A 62 -48.31 5.94 -7.29
C ALA A 62 -48.60 7.44 -7.16
N THR A 63 -49.73 7.76 -6.52
CA THR A 63 -50.06 9.09 -6.02
C THR A 63 -49.92 9.10 -4.50
N VAL A 64 -48.97 9.87 -3.98
CA VAL A 64 -48.62 9.94 -2.56
C VAL A 64 -48.99 11.30 -2.00
N THR A 65 -49.68 11.33 -0.87
CA THR A 65 -49.92 12.55 -0.08
C THR A 65 -49.52 12.29 1.36
N ALA A 66 -48.53 13.01 1.88
CA ALA A 66 -47.94 12.76 3.19
C ALA A 66 -47.44 14.05 3.87
N GLY A 67 -47.06 13.97 5.14
CA GLY A 67 -46.39 15.09 5.83
C GLY A 67 -45.02 15.39 5.19
N SER A 68 -44.23 14.35 4.98
CA SER A 68 -42.95 14.31 4.25
C SER A 68 -42.84 12.95 3.55
N VAL A 69 -41.92 12.83 2.59
CA VAL A 69 -41.61 11.58 1.89
C VAL A 69 -40.11 11.36 1.89
N ALA A 70 -39.67 10.16 2.24
CA ALA A 70 -38.29 9.74 2.16
C ALA A 70 -38.20 8.39 1.42
N VAL A 71 -37.30 8.29 0.45
CA VAL A 71 -36.93 7.06 -0.26
C VAL A 71 -35.43 6.88 -0.07
N THR A 72 -35.05 5.88 0.71
CA THR A 72 -33.65 5.68 1.11
C THR A 72 -33.21 4.26 0.76
N ALA A 73 -32.06 4.14 0.12
CA ALA A 73 -31.33 2.89 -0.12
C ALA A 73 -29.92 3.05 0.48
N VAL A 74 -29.52 2.15 1.38
CA VAL A 74 -28.20 2.13 2.03
C VAL A 74 -27.61 0.75 1.86
N GLU A 75 -26.46 0.65 1.23
CA GLU A 75 -25.67 -0.58 1.06
C GLU A 75 -24.33 -0.40 1.77
N ASP A 76 -24.00 -1.37 2.64
CA ASP A 76 -22.73 -1.44 3.32
C ASP A 76 -22.10 -2.82 3.09
N ALA A 77 -20.95 -2.86 2.42
CA ALA A 77 -20.18 -4.07 2.17
C ALA A 77 -18.77 -3.93 2.73
N THR A 78 -18.38 -4.84 3.62
CA THR A 78 -17.03 -4.87 4.20
C THR A 78 -16.43 -6.26 4.10
N ILE A 79 -15.18 -6.33 3.65
CA ILE A 79 -14.33 -7.51 3.78
C ILE A 79 -13.14 -7.14 4.64
N LYS A 80 -12.97 -7.84 5.75
CA LYS A 80 -11.70 -7.90 6.49
C LYS A 80 -11.11 -9.28 6.30
N ALA A 81 -9.91 -9.36 5.72
CA ALA A 81 -9.29 -10.62 5.37
C ALA A 81 -7.82 -10.62 5.78
N ILE A 82 -7.45 -11.58 6.62
CA ILE A 82 -6.06 -11.82 7.01
C ILE A 82 -5.68 -13.21 6.55
N VAL A 83 -4.58 -13.26 5.81
CA VAL A 83 -3.91 -14.50 5.42
C VAL A 83 -2.50 -14.40 5.96
N ASP A 84 -2.13 -15.38 6.77
CA ASP A 84 -0.78 -15.56 7.27
C ASP A 84 -0.36 -17.01 6.99
N ALA A 85 0.73 -17.16 6.22
CA ALA A 85 1.23 -18.44 5.78
C ALA A 85 2.75 -18.53 6.01
N GLU A 86 3.14 -19.33 6.99
CA GLU A 86 4.53 -19.61 7.32
C GLU A 86 4.92 -21.04 6.91
N VAL A 87 6.07 -21.18 6.24
CA VAL A 87 6.64 -22.49 5.89
C VAL A 87 8.13 -22.50 6.25
N SER A 88 8.52 -23.39 7.16
CA SER A 88 9.91 -23.55 7.56
C SER A 88 10.47 -24.95 7.31
N SER A 89 11.73 -25.04 6.86
CA SER A 89 12.47 -26.29 6.71
C SER A 89 13.90 -26.14 7.21
N SER A 90 14.30 -26.97 8.19
CA SER A 90 15.60 -26.92 8.85
C SER A 90 16.49 -28.15 8.55
N GLY A 91 16.40 -28.67 7.32
CA GLY A 91 17.29 -29.75 6.84
C GLY A 91 18.71 -29.25 6.57
N GLY A 92 19.56 -30.10 6.01
CA GLY A 92 20.94 -29.79 5.66
C GLY A 92 21.97 -30.55 6.50
N SER A 93 23.24 -30.25 6.28
CA SER A 93 24.38 -30.86 6.99
C SER A 93 25.54 -29.86 7.08
N ALA A 94 26.29 -29.95 8.17
CA ALA A 94 27.55 -29.27 8.41
C ALA A 94 28.58 -29.49 7.27
N PHE A 95 28.43 -30.57 6.49
CA PHE A 95 29.32 -30.91 5.37
C PHE A 95 28.70 -30.66 3.98
N GLY A 96 27.52 -30.02 3.90
CA GLY A 96 26.83 -29.71 2.64
C GLY A 96 26.03 -30.87 2.03
N GLU A 97 26.10 -32.07 2.61
CA GLU A 97 25.40 -33.26 2.16
C GLU A 97 24.04 -33.36 2.89
N GLY A 98 22.97 -32.77 2.35
CA GLY A 98 21.63 -32.82 2.95
C GLY A 98 20.67 -31.80 2.34
N LYS A 99 19.44 -32.20 2.03
CA LYS A 99 18.47 -31.34 1.32
C LYS A 99 17.54 -30.60 2.27
N SER A 100 17.34 -29.30 2.05
CA SER A 100 16.25 -28.53 2.67
C SER A 100 15.44 -27.79 1.62
N LEU A 101 14.12 -28.00 1.60
CA LEU A 101 13.22 -27.30 0.68
C LEU A 101 11.99 -26.77 1.42
N ALA A 102 11.73 -25.49 1.31
CA ALA A 102 10.50 -24.86 1.75
C ALA A 102 9.80 -24.22 0.53
N VAL A 103 8.53 -24.54 0.32
CA VAL A 103 7.72 -23.98 -0.76
C VAL A 103 6.40 -23.46 -0.22
N ASN A 104 6.02 -22.23 -0.56
CA ASN A 104 4.73 -21.65 -0.23
C ASN A 104 4.03 -21.09 -1.47
N GLY A 105 2.70 -21.17 -1.47
CA GLY A 105 1.85 -20.62 -2.53
C GLY A 105 0.56 -20.07 -1.93
N VAL A 106 0.37 -18.77 -2.01
CA VAL A 106 -0.76 -18.08 -1.39
C VAL A 106 -1.57 -17.34 -2.43
N ILE A 107 -2.89 -17.50 -2.40
CA ILE A 107 -3.83 -16.78 -3.25
C ILE A 107 -4.92 -16.21 -2.37
N ALA A 108 -5.02 -14.88 -2.30
CA ALA A 108 -6.12 -14.17 -1.66
C ALA A 108 -6.93 -13.44 -2.73
N THR A 109 -8.24 -13.64 -2.73
CA THR A 109 -9.18 -12.96 -3.63
C THR A 109 -10.32 -12.38 -2.81
N ASN A 110 -10.49 -11.07 -2.88
CA ASN A 110 -11.52 -10.33 -2.16
C ASN A 110 -12.33 -9.51 -3.18
N LEU A 111 -13.60 -9.83 -3.31
CA LEU A 111 -14.51 -9.18 -4.26
C LEU A 111 -15.69 -8.56 -3.52
N VAL A 112 -15.94 -7.28 -3.77
CA VAL A 112 -17.19 -6.59 -3.43
C VAL A 112 -17.91 -6.15 -4.70
N LEU A 113 -19.16 -6.58 -4.84
CA LEU A 113 -20.10 -6.05 -5.83
C LEU A 113 -21.32 -5.49 -5.08
N SER A 114 -21.43 -4.18 -5.05
CA SER A 114 -22.45 -3.48 -4.27
C SER A 114 -23.23 -2.50 -5.13
N SER A 115 -24.52 -2.33 -4.84
CA SER A 115 -25.32 -1.26 -5.43
C SER A 115 -26.44 -0.76 -4.52
N ALA A 116 -26.70 0.54 -4.62
CA ALA A 116 -27.79 1.22 -3.90
C ALA A 116 -28.61 2.08 -4.88
N ASP A 117 -29.89 1.77 -5.03
CA ASP A 117 -30.80 2.41 -5.97
C ASP A 117 -32.04 2.95 -5.26
N ALA A 118 -32.17 4.28 -5.16
CA ALA A 118 -33.32 4.99 -4.62
C ALA A 118 -34.06 5.74 -5.73
N ARG A 119 -35.37 5.47 -5.94
CA ARG A 119 -36.11 6.08 -7.06
C ARG A 119 -37.56 6.46 -6.77
N ILE A 120 -37.99 7.61 -7.29
CA ILE A 120 -39.41 7.99 -7.43
C ILE A 120 -39.71 8.07 -8.93
N LYS A 121 -40.63 7.25 -9.42
CA LYS A 121 -40.88 7.10 -10.85
C LYS A 121 -42.36 7.07 -11.21
N GLN A 122 -42.74 7.75 -12.29
CA GLN A 122 -44.05 7.65 -12.93
C GLN A 122 -45.21 7.85 -11.95
N GLY A 123 -45.43 9.07 -11.44
CA GLY A 123 -46.47 9.31 -10.46
C GLY A 123 -46.62 10.75 -9.99
N SER A 124 -47.21 10.93 -8.80
CA SER A 124 -47.28 12.22 -8.15
C SER A 124 -47.03 12.12 -6.64
N VAL A 125 -46.30 13.09 -6.09
CA VAL A 125 -46.08 13.21 -4.65
C VAL A 125 -46.46 14.62 -4.20
N THR A 126 -47.23 14.70 -3.12
CA THR A 126 -47.59 15.96 -2.47
C THR A 126 -47.24 15.89 -0.99
N THR A 127 -46.44 16.85 -0.50
CA THR A 127 -46.17 16.97 0.94
C THR A 127 -46.95 18.13 1.54
N THR A 128 -47.50 17.95 2.73
CA THR A 128 -48.32 18.98 3.41
C THR A 128 -47.52 19.91 4.30
N THR A 129 -46.34 19.49 4.76
CA THR A 129 -45.53 20.25 5.72
C THR A 129 -44.03 20.17 5.47
N GLY A 130 -43.49 18.99 5.16
CA GLY A 130 -42.06 18.72 5.09
C GLY A 130 -41.55 18.36 3.70
N ASP A 131 -40.42 17.69 3.68
CA ASP A 131 -39.57 17.54 2.50
C ASP A 131 -39.88 16.28 1.68
N VAL A 132 -39.32 16.23 0.48
CA VAL A 132 -39.12 14.98 -0.28
C VAL A 132 -37.62 14.71 -0.37
N THR A 133 -37.18 13.58 0.18
CA THR A 133 -35.78 13.12 0.10
C THR A 133 -35.67 11.80 -0.65
N VAL A 134 -34.74 11.72 -1.59
CA VAL A 134 -34.36 10.50 -2.30
C VAL A 134 -32.86 10.33 -2.12
N THR A 135 -32.47 9.32 -1.35
CA THR A 135 -31.08 9.13 -0.92
C THR A 135 -30.61 7.71 -1.24
N ALA A 136 -29.50 7.59 -1.93
CA ALA A 136 -28.80 6.33 -2.16
C ALA A 136 -27.37 6.45 -1.61
N GLU A 137 -26.98 5.52 -0.74
CA GLU A 137 -25.66 5.47 -0.09
C GLU A 137 -25.06 4.08 -0.28
N ASN A 138 -23.77 4.03 -0.66
CA ASN A 138 -23.04 2.78 -0.82
C ASN A 138 -21.63 2.91 -0.24
N THR A 139 -21.36 2.18 0.84
CA THR A 139 -20.04 2.12 1.46
C THR A 139 -19.43 0.75 1.24
N SER A 140 -18.33 0.69 0.49
CA SER A 140 -17.64 -0.55 0.15
C SER A 140 -16.20 -0.51 0.64
N TRP A 141 -15.84 -1.43 1.52
CA TRP A 141 -14.51 -1.47 2.13
C TRP A 141 -13.89 -2.86 2.03
N ILE A 142 -12.66 -2.92 1.54
CA ILE A 142 -11.80 -4.10 1.64
C ILE A 142 -10.59 -3.71 2.47
N ASP A 143 -10.34 -4.47 3.52
CA ASP A 143 -9.15 -4.42 4.37
C ASP A 143 -8.51 -5.81 4.32
N ALA A 144 -7.38 -5.93 3.63
CA ALA A 144 -6.79 -7.20 3.27
C ALA A 144 -5.29 -7.25 3.58
N LYS A 145 -4.90 -8.15 4.49
CA LYS A 145 -3.49 -8.47 4.80
C LYS A 145 -3.16 -9.85 4.27
N ASN A 146 -2.17 -9.96 3.38
CA ASN A 146 -1.71 -11.22 2.80
C ASN A 146 -0.21 -11.39 3.03
N LEU A 147 0.12 -12.08 4.11
CA LEU A 147 1.46 -12.30 4.62
C LEU A 147 1.90 -13.72 4.29
N SER A 148 3.08 -13.83 3.70
CA SER A 148 3.73 -15.10 3.44
C SER A 148 5.17 -15.04 3.90
N SER A 149 5.58 -16.02 4.70
CA SER A 149 6.97 -16.21 5.13
C SER A 149 7.46 -17.63 4.80
N VAL A 150 8.66 -17.73 4.23
CA VAL A 150 9.34 -18.97 3.93
C VAL A 150 10.75 -18.93 4.49
N ALA A 151 11.10 -19.89 5.35
CA ALA A 151 12.45 -20.07 5.88
C ALA A 151 13.00 -21.45 5.50
N SER A 152 14.21 -21.50 4.93
CA SER A 152 14.85 -22.77 4.56
C SER A 152 16.34 -22.81 4.90
N GLY A 153 16.81 -23.98 5.31
CA GLY A 153 18.24 -24.29 5.42
C GLY A 153 18.98 -24.41 4.07
N GLN A 154 18.27 -24.39 2.93
CA GLN A 154 18.88 -24.48 1.59
C GLN A 154 18.02 -23.77 0.54
N ASN A 155 16.89 -24.34 0.10
CA ASN A 155 16.04 -23.77 -0.95
C ASN A 155 14.69 -23.31 -0.41
N GLY A 156 14.30 -22.08 -0.72
CA GLY A 156 13.02 -21.45 -0.38
C GLY A 156 12.35 -20.88 -1.63
N VAL A 157 11.05 -21.14 -1.80
CA VAL A 157 10.24 -20.58 -2.89
C VAL A 157 8.92 -20.10 -2.32
N SER A 158 8.54 -18.87 -2.60
CA SER A 158 7.23 -18.33 -2.24
C SER A 158 6.59 -17.57 -3.40
N VAL A 159 5.30 -17.83 -3.60
CA VAL A 159 4.47 -17.10 -4.57
C VAL A 159 3.22 -16.61 -3.85
N THR A 160 2.98 -15.30 -3.87
CA THR A 160 1.80 -14.66 -3.28
C THR A 160 1.02 -13.92 -4.36
N LEU A 161 -0.26 -14.25 -4.51
CA LEU A 161 -1.19 -13.54 -5.37
C LEU A 161 -2.29 -12.90 -4.51
N ALA A 162 -2.53 -11.62 -4.68
CA ALA A 162 -3.56 -10.88 -3.97
C ALA A 162 -4.41 -10.08 -4.97
N PHE A 163 -5.72 -10.32 -4.96
CA PHE A 163 -6.66 -9.64 -5.85
C PHE A 163 -7.79 -9.04 -5.02
N ASN A 164 -7.83 -7.72 -4.94
CA ASN A 164 -8.86 -6.98 -4.21
C ASN A 164 -9.63 -6.13 -5.20
N THR A 165 -10.94 -6.30 -5.27
CA THR A 165 -11.75 -5.64 -6.28
C THR A 165 -13.08 -5.15 -5.73
N ILE A 166 -13.42 -3.88 -5.99
CA ILE A 166 -14.73 -3.28 -5.75
C ILE A 166 -15.29 -2.84 -7.11
N GLY A 167 -16.45 -3.36 -7.52
CA GLY A 167 -17.07 -2.98 -8.80
C GLY A 167 -16.40 -3.58 -10.05
N TRP A 168 -15.78 -4.75 -9.92
CA TRP A 168 -15.21 -5.53 -11.02
C TRP A 168 -15.67 -6.99 -10.94
N GLU A 169 -16.05 -7.63 -12.06
CA GLU A 169 -16.43 -9.04 -11.98
C GLU A 169 -15.20 -9.95 -11.80
N ALA A 170 -15.36 -11.01 -10.98
CA ALA A 170 -14.32 -12.03 -10.82
C ALA A 170 -14.08 -12.81 -12.12
N GLN A 171 -12.82 -12.89 -12.55
CA GLN A 171 -12.36 -13.78 -13.62
C GLN A 171 -11.65 -15.01 -13.05
N ASN A 172 -11.63 -16.11 -13.82
CA ASN A 172 -10.93 -17.36 -13.48
C ASN A 172 -9.41 -17.24 -13.72
N ILE A 173 -8.77 -16.40 -12.91
CA ILE A 173 -7.35 -16.04 -12.95
C ILE A 173 -6.38 -17.25 -12.82
N LEU A 174 -6.79 -18.34 -12.18
CA LEU A 174 -5.90 -19.50 -11.92
C LEU A 174 -5.72 -20.46 -13.11
N PHE A 175 -6.59 -20.43 -14.13
CA PHE A 175 -6.59 -21.40 -15.25
C PHE A 175 -6.43 -20.79 -16.65
N GLN A 176 -6.40 -19.46 -16.77
CA GLN A 176 -6.22 -18.75 -18.05
C GLN A 176 -4.86 -18.03 -18.07
N ALA A 177 -3.78 -18.79 -17.96
CA ALA A 177 -2.42 -18.26 -17.93
C ALA A 177 -2.18 -17.21 -19.03
N ILE A 178 -2.11 -15.94 -18.59
CA ILE A 178 -1.41 -14.80 -19.19
C ILE A 178 -2.14 -13.98 -20.29
N ASP A 179 -3.34 -14.33 -20.77
CA ASP A 179 -3.97 -13.57 -21.90
C ASP A 179 -5.27 -12.77 -21.58
N THR A 180 -5.76 -12.76 -20.33
CA THR A 180 -7.08 -12.16 -19.99
C THR A 180 -7.14 -11.37 -18.68
N LEU A 181 -6.08 -10.64 -18.30
CA LEU A 181 -6.03 -9.87 -17.03
C LEU A 181 -7.02 -8.68 -16.94
N ILE A 182 -8.01 -8.61 -17.81
CA ILE A 182 -9.11 -7.63 -17.77
C ILE A 182 -10.42 -8.41 -17.90
N GLY A 183 -11.17 -8.47 -16.81
CA GLY A 183 -12.54 -8.98 -16.82
C GLY A 183 -13.54 -7.95 -17.35
N ASP A 184 -14.76 -8.42 -17.63
CA ASP A 184 -15.89 -7.53 -17.87
C ASP A 184 -16.19 -6.70 -16.61
N THR A 185 -16.47 -5.42 -16.78
CA THR A 185 -16.60 -4.48 -15.67
C THR A 185 -18.05 -4.40 -15.19
N GLN A 186 -18.29 -4.57 -13.88
CA GLN A 186 -19.59 -4.29 -13.24
C GLN A 186 -19.40 -3.22 -12.15
N PRO A 187 -19.47 -1.92 -12.49
CA PRO A 187 -19.25 -0.85 -11.52
C PRO A 187 -20.17 -1.01 -10.31
N ALA A 188 -19.65 -0.75 -9.11
CA ALA A 188 -20.52 -0.58 -7.95
C ALA A 188 -21.33 0.72 -8.15
N ARG A 189 -22.65 0.57 -8.18
CA ARG A 189 -23.58 1.59 -8.71
C ARG A 189 -24.35 2.23 -7.58
N VAL A 190 -24.40 3.56 -7.58
CA VAL A 190 -25.27 4.33 -6.69
C VAL A 190 -26.17 5.21 -7.54
N SER A 191 -27.48 5.14 -7.34
CA SER A 191 -28.41 5.98 -8.11
C SER A 191 -29.56 6.52 -7.26
N ALA A 192 -29.72 7.85 -7.28
CA ALA A 192 -30.84 8.56 -6.67
C ALA A 192 -31.63 9.29 -7.76
N LEU A 193 -32.84 8.83 -8.06
CA LEU A 193 -33.56 9.21 -9.27
C LEU A 193 -34.98 9.71 -9.00
N ILE A 194 -35.37 10.80 -9.67
CA ILE A 194 -36.75 11.25 -9.80
C ILE A 194 -37.08 11.33 -11.29
N GLU A 195 -37.96 10.46 -11.76
CA GLU A 195 -38.26 10.31 -13.19
C GLU A 195 -39.77 10.38 -13.46
N ASP A 196 -40.18 11.13 -14.49
CA ASP A 196 -41.56 11.18 -14.97
C ASP A 196 -42.59 11.44 -13.84
N THR A 197 -42.23 12.26 -12.85
CA THR A 197 -43.01 12.46 -11.62
C THR A 197 -43.35 13.92 -11.39
N SER A 198 -44.58 14.19 -10.93
CA SER A 198 -45.00 15.52 -10.47
C SER A 198 -44.86 15.63 -8.95
N LEU A 199 -44.03 16.56 -8.47
CA LEU A 199 -43.78 16.83 -7.05
C LEU A 199 -44.33 18.21 -6.68
N ALA A 200 -45.22 18.25 -5.69
CA ALA A 200 -45.69 19.46 -5.03
C ALA A 200 -45.31 19.41 -3.54
N VAL A 201 -44.20 20.04 -3.20
CA VAL A 201 -43.51 19.87 -1.92
C VAL A 201 -43.61 21.16 -1.10
N ALA A 202 -44.01 21.02 0.16
CA ALA A 202 -44.10 22.14 1.10
C ALA A 202 -42.71 22.64 1.54
N GLY A 203 -41.78 21.71 1.79
CA GLY A 203 -40.38 21.99 2.13
C GLY A 203 -39.42 21.83 0.95
N ALA A 204 -38.26 21.23 1.20
CA ALA A 204 -37.18 21.02 0.26
C ALA A 204 -37.34 19.73 -0.57
N VAL A 205 -36.66 19.69 -1.72
CA VAL A 205 -36.46 18.47 -2.50
C VAL A 205 -34.97 18.15 -2.55
N THR A 206 -34.59 16.98 -2.06
CA THR A 206 -33.19 16.51 -2.06
C THR A 206 -33.10 15.18 -2.80
N VAL A 207 -32.22 15.13 -3.79
CA VAL A 207 -31.82 13.92 -4.51
C VAL A 207 -30.32 13.75 -4.30
N SER A 208 -29.92 12.72 -3.56
CA SER A 208 -28.53 12.54 -3.14
C SER A 208 -28.08 11.11 -3.39
N ALA A 209 -26.99 10.96 -4.16
CA ALA A 209 -26.31 9.70 -4.38
C ALA A 209 -24.88 9.84 -3.83
N THR A 210 -24.49 9.00 -2.89
CA THR A 210 -23.17 9.05 -2.24
C THR A 210 -22.53 7.67 -2.25
N SER A 211 -21.26 7.65 -2.64
CA SER A 211 -20.46 6.44 -2.76
C SER A 211 -19.13 6.63 -2.05
N GLU A 212 -18.74 5.64 -1.26
CA GLU A 212 -17.43 5.56 -0.63
C GLU A 212 -16.85 4.16 -0.90
N ALA A 213 -15.71 4.10 -1.60
CA ALA A 213 -15.04 2.84 -1.92
C ALA A 213 -13.59 2.89 -1.47
N ARG A 214 -13.22 2.02 -0.52
CA ARG A 214 -11.86 1.97 0.03
C ARG A 214 -11.27 0.58 -0.08
N ILE A 215 -10.05 0.49 -0.60
CA ILE A 215 -9.21 -0.70 -0.48
C ILE A 215 -7.98 -0.34 0.36
N HIS A 216 -7.83 -0.98 1.51
CA HIS A 216 -6.57 -1.07 2.23
C HIS A 216 -6.01 -2.47 2.01
N ALA A 217 -4.85 -2.57 1.36
CA ALA A 217 -4.25 -3.85 1.01
C ALA A 217 -2.77 -3.88 1.36
N THR A 218 -2.40 -4.80 2.26
CA THR A 218 -1.01 -5.09 2.61
C THR A 218 -0.66 -6.48 2.10
N VAL A 219 0.40 -6.59 1.29
CA VAL A 219 0.92 -7.86 0.78
C VAL A 219 2.38 -7.96 1.17
N SER A 220 2.77 -9.04 1.86
CA SER A 220 4.16 -9.35 2.16
C SER A 220 4.51 -10.76 1.70
N ASN A 221 5.63 -10.88 1.00
CA ASN A 221 6.23 -12.16 0.64
C ASN A 221 7.69 -12.13 1.02
N GLU A 222 8.04 -12.85 2.08
CA GLU A 222 9.40 -12.95 2.58
C GLU A 222 9.90 -14.38 2.42
N THR A 223 10.98 -14.55 1.66
CA THR A 223 11.64 -15.82 1.46
C THR A 223 13.09 -15.70 1.89
N GLU A 224 13.43 -16.42 2.96
CA GLU A 224 14.77 -16.52 3.48
C GLU A 224 15.33 -17.94 3.30
N SER A 225 16.54 -18.00 2.76
CA SER A 225 17.31 -19.24 2.65
C SER A 225 18.72 -19.05 3.18
N LYS A 226 18.97 -19.60 4.37
CA LYS A 226 20.23 -19.48 5.11
C LYS A 226 20.87 -20.85 5.30
N ALA A 227 21.97 -21.10 4.58
CA ALA A 227 22.78 -22.29 4.74
C ALA A 227 24.04 -21.98 5.57
N VAL A 228 24.24 -22.66 6.70
CA VAL A 228 25.46 -22.55 7.53
C VAL A 228 26.17 -23.90 7.54
N THR A 229 27.40 -23.95 7.05
CA THR A 229 28.18 -25.19 6.92
C THR A 229 29.61 -25.01 7.42
N LEU A 230 30.29 -26.11 7.77
CA LEU A 230 31.74 -26.14 8.02
C LEU A 230 32.52 -26.15 6.70
N SER A 231 31.93 -26.72 5.64
CA SER A 231 32.51 -26.77 4.29
C SER A 231 31.42 -26.91 3.23
N GLY A 232 31.52 -26.17 2.12
CA GLY A 232 30.59 -26.27 0.98
C GLY A 232 29.25 -25.57 1.21
N GLY A 233 28.28 -25.80 0.33
CA GLY A 233 26.89 -25.37 0.53
C GLY A 233 26.34 -24.55 -0.62
N ASP A 234 25.03 -24.64 -0.80
CA ASP A 234 24.24 -23.90 -1.76
C ASP A 234 22.94 -23.40 -1.13
N SER A 235 22.46 -22.23 -1.56
CA SER A 235 21.14 -21.74 -1.16
C SER A 235 20.42 -21.00 -2.29
N MET A 236 19.09 -21.07 -2.29
CA MET A 236 18.25 -20.36 -3.26
C MET A 236 17.00 -19.80 -2.59
N ALA A 237 16.73 -18.52 -2.80
CA ALA A 237 15.47 -17.87 -2.43
C ALA A 237 14.74 -17.34 -3.66
N VAL A 238 13.44 -17.62 -3.77
CA VAL A 238 12.57 -17.09 -4.83
C VAL A 238 11.34 -16.47 -4.19
N GLY A 239 11.11 -15.18 -4.44
CA GLY A 239 9.89 -14.46 -4.08
C GLY A 239 9.17 -13.94 -5.32
N ALA A 240 7.87 -14.19 -5.42
CA ALA A 240 7.03 -13.64 -6.48
C ALA A 240 5.71 -13.12 -5.92
N VAL A 241 5.40 -11.86 -6.20
CA VAL A 241 4.17 -11.19 -5.79
C VAL A 241 3.44 -10.63 -7.00
N LEU A 242 2.15 -10.90 -7.07
CA LEU A 242 1.20 -10.20 -7.95
C LEU A 242 0.07 -9.66 -7.08
N ALA A 243 0.03 -8.34 -6.93
CA ALA A 243 -1.03 -7.63 -6.24
C ALA A 243 -1.84 -6.81 -7.24
N SER A 244 -3.17 -6.95 -7.21
CA SER A 244 -4.07 -6.11 -8.00
C SER A 244 -5.19 -5.58 -7.12
N ASN A 245 -5.31 -4.25 -7.07
CA ASN A 245 -6.36 -3.53 -6.36
C ASN A 245 -7.14 -2.70 -7.38
N LEU A 246 -8.42 -3.01 -7.58
CA LEU A 246 -9.24 -2.38 -8.61
C LEU A 246 -10.52 -1.83 -7.99
N VAL A 247 -10.79 -0.54 -8.19
CA VAL A 247 -12.03 0.12 -7.77
C VAL A 247 -12.73 0.67 -9.01
N LYS A 248 -14.02 0.42 -9.15
CA LYS A 248 -14.84 1.04 -10.18
C LYS A 248 -16.23 1.42 -9.66
N MET A 249 -16.50 2.71 -9.63
CA MET A 249 -17.75 3.29 -9.15
C MET A 249 -18.52 3.98 -10.28
N ALA A 250 -19.84 4.08 -10.12
CA ALA A 250 -20.71 4.90 -10.95
C ALA A 250 -21.84 5.49 -10.10
N VAL A 251 -21.90 6.82 -10.01
CA VAL A 251 -22.83 7.56 -9.15
C VAL A 251 -23.70 8.48 -9.99
N ASP A 252 -25.02 8.35 -9.87
CA ASP A 252 -26.00 9.14 -10.63
C ASP A 252 -27.06 9.76 -9.70
N ALA A 253 -27.13 11.09 -9.66
CA ALA A 253 -28.23 11.82 -9.03
C ALA A 253 -29.00 12.60 -10.09
N LYS A 254 -30.31 12.36 -10.22
CA LYS A 254 -31.05 12.86 -11.38
C LYS A 254 -32.49 13.24 -11.10
N ILE A 255 -32.91 14.37 -11.66
CA ILE A 255 -34.31 14.74 -11.88
C ILE A 255 -34.58 14.78 -13.39
N SER A 256 -35.57 14.04 -13.88
CA SER A 256 -35.91 14.08 -15.29
C SER A 256 -37.40 13.96 -15.62
N ALA A 257 -37.81 14.65 -16.70
CA ALA A 257 -39.14 14.54 -17.31
C ALA A 257 -40.33 14.78 -16.34
N GLY A 258 -40.09 15.53 -15.27
CA GLY A 258 -41.05 15.80 -14.20
C GLY A 258 -41.31 17.29 -13.96
N SER A 259 -42.33 17.58 -13.13
CA SER A 259 -42.57 18.92 -12.61
C SER A 259 -42.27 18.93 -11.11
N VAL A 260 -41.30 19.72 -10.66
CA VAL A 260 -40.89 19.83 -9.27
C VAL A 260 -41.21 21.23 -8.75
N THR A 261 -42.01 21.32 -7.71
CA THR A 261 -42.31 22.59 -7.02
C THR A 261 -42.00 22.46 -5.53
N ALA A 262 -40.92 23.10 -5.08
CA ALA A 262 -40.55 23.25 -3.67
C ALA A 262 -41.01 24.63 -3.18
N SER A 263 -42.12 24.66 -2.43
CA SER A 263 -42.86 25.90 -2.13
C SER A 263 -42.30 26.70 -0.96
N GLY A 264 -41.49 26.07 -0.11
CA GLY A 264 -40.96 26.68 1.11
C GLY A 264 -39.45 26.60 1.28
N ALA A 265 -38.72 25.97 0.36
CA ALA A 265 -37.26 25.81 0.42
C ALA A 265 -36.65 25.59 -0.99
N GLY A 266 -35.41 25.12 -1.03
CA GLY A 266 -34.64 24.84 -2.25
C GLY A 266 -34.82 23.43 -2.85
N VAL A 267 -34.15 23.21 -3.98
CA VAL A 267 -34.00 21.91 -4.65
C VAL A 267 -32.51 21.59 -4.76
N SER A 268 -32.10 20.39 -4.33
CA SER A 268 -30.71 19.93 -4.41
C SER A 268 -30.64 18.58 -5.13
N VAL A 269 -29.74 18.47 -6.11
CA VAL A 269 -29.36 17.23 -6.79
C VAL A 269 -27.85 17.08 -6.60
N SER A 270 -27.42 16.09 -5.85
CA SER A 270 -26.01 15.90 -5.47
C SER A 270 -25.57 14.47 -5.70
N ALA A 271 -24.49 14.29 -6.45
CA ALA A 271 -23.79 13.04 -6.63
C ALA A 271 -22.36 13.20 -6.10
N VAL A 272 -21.92 12.27 -5.24
CA VAL A 272 -20.60 12.31 -4.58
C VAL A 272 -19.97 10.93 -4.62
N ASP A 273 -18.70 10.84 -5.03
CA ASP A 273 -17.87 9.63 -4.94
C ASP A 273 -16.54 9.95 -4.26
N ASP A 274 -16.14 9.09 -3.31
CA ASP A 274 -14.80 9.06 -2.72
C ASP A 274 -14.22 7.66 -2.83
N ALA A 275 -13.36 7.46 -3.83
CA ALA A 275 -12.69 6.20 -4.11
C ALA A 275 -11.21 6.29 -3.73
N SER A 276 -10.73 5.36 -2.90
CA SER A 276 -9.34 5.30 -2.50
C SER A 276 -8.74 3.89 -2.49
N ILE A 277 -7.47 3.81 -2.87
CA ILE A 277 -6.62 2.64 -2.68
C ILE A 277 -5.41 3.06 -1.86
N VAL A 278 -5.21 2.39 -0.72
CA VAL A 278 -3.96 2.38 0.04
C VAL A 278 -3.37 0.98 -0.10
N ALA A 279 -2.26 0.87 -0.82
CA ALA A 279 -1.63 -0.40 -1.13
C ALA A 279 -0.17 -0.42 -0.66
N ASN A 280 0.15 -1.36 0.22
CA ASN A 280 1.49 -1.61 0.73
C ASN A 280 1.94 -3.00 0.25
N SER A 281 2.94 -3.07 -0.62
CA SER A 281 3.43 -4.33 -1.15
C SER A 281 4.91 -4.50 -0.84
N LYS A 282 5.28 -5.60 -0.20
CA LYS A 282 6.67 -5.98 0.08
C LYS A 282 6.97 -7.35 -0.52
N MET A 283 8.08 -7.43 -1.22
CA MET A 283 8.68 -8.70 -1.63
C MET A 283 10.15 -8.71 -1.25
N SER A 284 10.53 -9.71 -0.46
CA SER A 284 11.90 -9.93 0.00
C SER A 284 12.33 -11.35 -0.35
N ALA A 285 13.43 -11.48 -1.09
CA ALA A 285 14.07 -12.75 -1.37
C ALA A 285 15.54 -12.68 -0.96
N ILE A 286 15.89 -13.36 0.14
CA ILE A 286 17.22 -13.31 0.74
C ILE A 286 17.81 -14.72 0.73
N SER A 287 18.97 -14.84 0.08
CA SER A 287 19.76 -16.07 0.07
C SER A 287 21.16 -15.79 0.61
N ALA A 288 21.58 -16.59 1.59
CA ALA A 288 22.91 -16.50 2.18
C ALA A 288 23.47 -17.91 2.45
N THR A 289 24.69 -18.15 1.98
CA THR A 289 25.45 -19.37 2.32
C THR A 289 26.75 -18.97 3.01
N ILE A 290 26.94 -19.45 4.25
CA ILE A 290 28.10 -19.18 5.10
C ILE A 290 28.87 -20.47 5.32
N SER A 291 30.15 -20.47 4.94
CA SER A 291 31.09 -21.58 5.14
C SER A 291 32.39 -21.11 5.78
N ASP A 292 32.39 -20.98 7.11
CA ASP A 292 33.44 -20.29 7.88
C ASP A 292 34.45 -21.23 8.55
N GLY A 293 34.45 -22.51 8.19
CA GLY A 293 35.35 -23.51 8.78
C GLY A 293 35.15 -23.73 10.28
N GLY A 294 34.00 -23.33 10.85
CA GLY A 294 33.68 -23.50 12.26
C GLY A 294 34.13 -22.35 13.17
N LEU A 295 34.49 -21.19 12.61
CA LEU A 295 34.83 -19.99 13.41
C LEU A 295 33.62 -19.48 14.22
N ASN A 296 32.41 -19.50 13.64
CA ASN A 296 31.15 -19.14 14.31
C ASN A 296 30.86 -20.04 15.51
N LEU A 297 31.31 -21.30 15.49
CA LEU A 297 31.20 -22.19 16.66
C LEU A 297 32.09 -21.74 17.83
N VAL A 298 33.27 -21.21 17.52
CA VAL A 298 34.20 -20.67 18.52
C VAL A 298 33.70 -19.32 19.04
N TYR A 299 33.13 -18.47 18.17
CA TYR A 299 32.53 -17.20 18.58
C TYR A 299 31.27 -17.38 19.42
N LYS A 300 30.33 -18.26 19.01
CA LYS A 300 29.15 -18.61 19.82
C LYS A 300 29.56 -19.12 21.20
N ALA A 301 30.59 -19.97 21.27
CA ALA A 301 31.17 -20.40 22.53
C ALA A 301 31.82 -19.25 23.32
N PHE A 302 32.41 -18.24 22.68
CA PHE A 302 32.97 -17.05 23.33
C PHE A 302 31.87 -16.14 23.91
N TYR A 303 30.77 -15.92 23.18
CA TYR A 303 29.58 -15.20 23.65
C TYR A 303 28.91 -15.89 24.85
N ASP A 304 28.72 -17.21 24.74
CA ASP A 304 28.16 -18.04 25.82
C ASP A 304 29.06 -18.04 27.07
N THR A 305 30.37 -17.77 26.92
CA THR A 305 31.36 -17.78 28.01
C THR A 305 31.57 -16.40 28.66
N LEU A 306 31.53 -15.29 27.92
CA LEU A 306 31.66 -13.94 28.48
C LEU A 306 30.42 -13.51 29.27
N GLY A 307 29.24 -13.91 28.80
CA GLY A 307 27.97 -13.59 29.44
C GLY A 307 27.54 -12.13 29.27
N LEU A 308 26.22 -11.92 29.16
CA LEU A 308 25.59 -10.59 29.22
C LEU A 308 25.62 -10.04 30.66
N ASP A 309 26.01 -8.77 30.83
CA ASP A 309 25.99 -8.06 32.12
C ASP A 309 24.63 -7.41 32.37
N TYR A 310 24.12 -6.67 31.38
CA TYR A 310 22.84 -5.96 31.46
C TYR A 310 22.02 -6.12 30.17
N THR A 311 20.76 -5.73 30.28
CA THR A 311 19.90 -5.34 29.16
C THR A 311 19.59 -3.85 29.24
N ASP A 312 19.09 -3.26 28.17
CA ASP A 312 18.41 -1.96 28.20
C ASP A 312 17.19 -1.93 29.14
N ARG A 313 16.57 -3.08 29.42
CA ARG A 313 15.54 -3.24 30.47
C ARG A 313 16.10 -3.31 31.90
N SER A 314 17.40 -3.17 32.09
CA SER A 314 18.03 -3.27 33.42
C SER A 314 17.95 -1.96 34.23
N GLY A 315 17.25 -0.94 33.75
CA GLY A 315 17.09 0.35 34.42
C GLY A 315 18.41 1.09 34.60
N THR A 316 18.50 1.91 35.65
CA THR A 316 19.73 2.67 35.94
C THR A 316 20.82 1.79 36.56
N ARG A 317 21.98 1.72 35.89
CA ARG A 317 23.14 0.91 36.30
C ARG A 317 24.43 1.70 36.30
N ALA A 318 25.37 1.28 37.14
CA ALA A 318 26.76 1.71 37.02
C ALA A 318 27.42 0.84 35.94
N VAL A 319 27.92 1.45 34.88
CA VAL A 319 28.49 0.77 33.73
C VAL A 319 30.00 0.94 33.77
N GLN A 320 30.75 -0.14 33.66
CA GLN A 320 32.21 -0.13 33.55
C GLN A 320 32.64 -0.34 32.09
N ILE A 321 33.89 0.02 31.81
CA ILE A 321 34.48 -0.27 30.49
C ILE A 321 34.50 -1.78 30.25
N GLY A 322 33.97 -2.21 29.10
CA GLY A 322 33.86 -3.62 28.74
C GLY A 322 32.55 -4.31 29.14
N ASP A 323 31.68 -3.66 29.93
CA ASP A 323 30.35 -4.21 30.25
C ASP A 323 29.53 -4.39 28.96
N ILE A 324 28.81 -5.51 28.88
CA ILE A 324 28.03 -5.91 27.72
C ILE A 324 26.54 -5.71 28.00
N VAL A 325 25.90 -4.87 27.18
CA VAL A 325 24.47 -4.56 27.26
C VAL A 325 23.77 -5.05 26.01
N ARG A 326 22.71 -5.84 26.16
CA ARG A 326 21.83 -6.23 25.05
C ARG A 326 20.59 -5.35 25.02
N LEU A 327 20.24 -4.83 23.85
CA LEU A 327 18.93 -4.25 23.62
C LEU A 327 17.92 -5.38 23.47
N ASP A 328 16.80 -5.24 24.15
CA ASP A 328 15.68 -6.17 24.00
C ASP A 328 15.20 -6.25 22.54
N ASP A 329 14.61 -7.38 22.17
CA ASP A 329 14.21 -7.63 20.77
C ASP A 329 12.93 -6.87 20.40
N VAL A 330 12.60 -6.86 19.10
CA VAL A 330 11.27 -6.41 18.67
C VAL A 330 10.24 -7.48 19.03
N ASP A 331 9.10 -7.04 19.58
CA ASP A 331 8.00 -7.96 19.89
C ASP A 331 7.12 -8.17 18.67
N TYR A 332 6.91 -7.10 17.89
CA TYR A 332 6.01 -7.06 16.75
C TYR A 332 6.63 -6.30 15.58
N THR A 333 6.09 -6.54 14.40
CA THR A 333 6.21 -5.71 13.22
C THR A 333 4.88 -5.01 12.97
N THR A 334 4.85 -3.97 12.15
CA THR A 334 3.59 -3.31 11.77
C THR A 334 2.63 -4.21 10.98
N ASN A 335 3.09 -5.38 10.52
CA ASN A 335 2.21 -6.36 9.88
C ASN A 335 1.42 -7.20 10.89
N ASP A 336 1.81 -7.17 12.16
CA ASP A 336 1.19 -7.97 13.22
C ASP A 336 -0.02 -7.25 13.83
N GLU A 337 -0.98 -8.05 14.30
CA GLU A 337 -2.16 -7.56 15.03
C GLU A 337 -2.22 -8.22 16.41
N PRO A 338 -1.41 -7.77 17.39
CA PRO A 338 -1.39 -8.40 18.70
C PRO A 338 -2.70 -8.18 19.44
N ASP A 339 -3.13 -9.15 20.24
CA ASP A 339 -4.35 -9.08 21.06
C ASP A 339 -4.27 -8.03 22.20
N SER A 340 -3.07 -7.51 22.47
CA SER A 340 -2.83 -6.41 23.40
C SER A 340 -1.48 -5.75 23.11
N LEU A 341 -1.37 -4.44 23.36
CA LEU A 341 -0.10 -3.71 23.34
C LEU A 341 0.15 -3.08 24.71
N THR A 342 1.17 -3.57 25.40
CA THR A 342 1.49 -3.16 26.77
C THR A 342 2.72 -2.26 26.82
N GLY A 343 2.81 -1.45 27.88
CA GLY A 343 3.96 -0.58 28.12
C GLY A 343 5.29 -1.35 28.05
N GLY A 344 6.17 -0.92 27.17
CA GLY A 344 7.46 -1.55 26.91
C GLY A 344 7.50 -2.40 25.63
N ASN A 345 6.36 -2.75 25.01
CA ASN A 345 6.41 -3.54 23.78
C ASN A 345 7.09 -2.80 22.62
N ARG A 346 7.83 -3.52 21.79
CA ARG A 346 8.60 -2.98 20.68
C ARG A 346 8.01 -3.35 19.33
N VAL A 347 7.92 -2.36 18.45
CA VAL A 347 7.38 -2.49 17.09
C VAL A 347 8.39 -2.01 16.07
N GLN A 348 8.72 -2.85 15.09
CA GLN A 348 9.49 -2.47 13.92
C GLN A 348 8.56 -2.07 12.76
N LEU A 349 8.83 -0.94 12.11
CA LEU A 349 8.04 -0.50 10.97
C LEU A 349 8.41 -1.27 9.70
N ALA A 350 7.45 -1.97 9.09
CA ALA A 350 7.67 -2.67 7.82
C ALA A 350 7.63 -1.72 6.61
N PHE A 351 6.99 -0.56 6.75
CA PHE A 351 6.78 0.45 5.71
C PHE A 351 6.94 1.87 6.29
N ASP A 352 6.97 2.89 5.43
CA ASP A 352 6.95 4.29 5.86
C ASP A 352 5.53 4.67 6.30
N ILE A 353 5.23 4.50 7.59
CA ILE A 353 3.89 4.67 8.17
C ILE A 353 3.93 5.48 9.47
N GLY A 354 2.82 6.16 9.78
CA GLY A 354 2.69 6.94 11.02
C GLY A 354 3.80 7.98 11.23
N GLY A 355 4.41 8.48 10.14
CA GLY A 355 5.53 9.42 10.17
C GLY A 355 6.91 8.83 10.56
N GLY A 356 7.00 7.52 10.78
CA GLY A 356 8.27 6.80 10.88
C GLY A 356 8.73 6.25 9.52
N ALA A 357 10.02 5.92 9.43
CA ALA A 357 10.59 5.28 8.24
C ALA A 357 10.61 3.75 8.41
N ALA A 358 10.50 3.00 7.31
CA ALA A 358 10.67 1.54 7.32
C ALA A 358 12.00 1.14 7.98
N GLY A 359 11.96 0.14 8.86
CA GLY A 359 13.08 -0.32 9.68
C GLY A 359 13.30 0.46 10.97
N ASP A 360 12.64 1.61 11.16
CA ASP A 360 12.63 2.26 12.46
C ASP A 360 11.96 1.36 13.51
N GLU A 361 12.48 1.40 14.73
CA GLU A 361 11.98 0.62 15.85
C GLU A 361 11.47 1.56 16.94
N TYR A 362 10.28 1.27 17.45
CA TYR A 362 9.61 2.08 18.46
C TYR A 362 9.23 1.23 19.66
N GLU A 363 9.37 1.78 20.85
CA GLU A 363 8.87 1.22 22.10
C GLU A 363 7.56 1.92 22.48
N TYR A 364 6.52 1.14 22.79
CA TYR A 364 5.26 1.65 23.29
C TYR A 364 5.44 2.16 24.72
N VAL A 365 5.29 3.46 24.92
CA VAL A 365 5.44 4.16 26.21
C VAL A 365 4.13 4.79 26.68
N GLY A 366 3.01 4.37 26.08
CA GLY A 366 1.67 4.85 26.43
C GLY A 366 1.32 4.62 27.90
N ALA A 367 0.57 5.55 28.49
CA ALA A 367 0.21 5.50 29.91
C ALA A 367 -0.78 4.38 30.28
N ALA A 368 -1.44 3.78 29.29
CA ALA A 368 -2.39 2.69 29.46
C ALA A 368 -2.15 1.63 28.40
N ASP A 369 -2.27 0.36 28.78
CA ASP A 369 -2.21 -0.76 27.83
C ASP A 369 -3.41 -0.71 26.88
N ILE A 370 -3.19 -1.16 25.64
CA ILE A 370 -4.23 -1.30 24.62
C ILE A 370 -4.68 -2.75 24.62
N GLU A 371 -5.99 -2.97 24.72
CA GLU A 371 -6.61 -4.30 24.76
C GLU A 371 -7.41 -4.55 23.49
N GLY A 372 -7.34 -5.78 22.96
CA GLY A 372 -7.94 -6.17 21.69
C GLY A 372 -6.93 -6.15 20.53
N PRO A 373 -7.32 -6.68 19.35
CA PRO A 373 -6.43 -6.68 18.18
C PRO A 373 -6.00 -5.26 17.86
N VAL A 374 -4.70 -4.99 18.02
CA VAL A 374 -4.09 -3.67 17.83
C VAL A 374 -3.61 -3.57 16.39
N ASP A 375 -4.10 -2.56 15.68
CA ASP A 375 -3.73 -2.32 14.29
C ASP A 375 -2.45 -1.49 14.22
N LEU A 376 -1.29 -2.16 14.19
CA LEU A 376 0.02 -1.49 14.27
C LEU A 376 0.39 -0.69 13.03
N ASP A 377 -0.21 -0.98 11.86
CA ASP A 377 0.00 -0.19 10.64
C ASP A 377 -0.89 1.06 10.53
N GLY A 378 -1.89 1.20 11.41
CA GLY A 378 -2.74 2.38 11.57
C GLY A 378 -2.27 3.41 12.62
N GLU A 379 -1.18 3.14 13.33
CA GLU A 379 -0.69 3.97 14.43
C GLU A 379 0.12 5.20 13.97
N ASP A 380 0.12 6.26 14.80
CA ASP A 380 0.92 7.48 14.59
C ASP A 380 2.21 7.42 15.44
N TYR A 381 3.31 6.99 14.81
CA TYR A 381 4.63 6.88 15.43
C TYR A 381 5.31 8.24 15.70
N THR A 382 4.72 9.37 15.29
CA THR A 382 5.18 10.71 15.70
C THR A 382 4.66 11.12 17.09
N ASP A 383 3.65 10.41 17.62
CA ASP A 383 3.11 10.67 18.96
C ASP A 383 4.09 10.18 20.04
N THR A 384 4.99 11.07 20.46
CA THR A 384 5.97 10.82 21.53
C THR A 384 5.37 10.52 22.91
N THR A 385 4.04 10.67 23.08
CA THR A 385 3.36 10.26 24.32
C THR A 385 3.00 8.77 24.33
N ARG A 386 2.99 8.14 23.16
CA ARG A 386 2.70 6.71 22.95
C ARG A 386 3.91 5.94 22.44
N TRP A 387 4.78 6.57 21.67
CA TRP A 387 5.88 5.91 20.98
C TRP A 387 7.21 6.59 21.27
N LYS A 388 8.21 5.79 21.64
CA LYS A 388 9.60 6.22 21.80
C LYS A 388 10.45 5.53 20.74
N LYS A 389 11.02 6.29 19.81
CA LYS A 389 11.98 5.74 18.84
C LYS A 389 13.23 5.21 19.55
N LEU A 390 13.63 4.00 19.21
CA LEU A 390 14.85 3.37 19.71
C LEU A 390 16.07 3.96 18.97
N THR A 391 17.14 4.21 19.71
CA THR A 391 18.39 4.81 19.22
C THR A 391 19.50 3.78 19.00
N GLY A 392 19.19 2.49 19.10
CA GLY A 392 20.05 1.36 18.73
C GLY A 392 19.18 0.24 18.18
N ALA A 393 19.79 -0.73 17.51
CA ALA A 393 19.07 -1.87 16.95
C ALA A 393 18.60 -2.80 18.07
N ALA A 394 17.29 -3.07 18.10
CA ALA A 394 16.69 -4.08 18.95
C ALA A 394 17.36 -5.44 18.74
N GLY A 395 17.51 -6.20 19.82
CA GLY A 395 18.30 -7.44 19.83
C GLY A 395 19.82 -7.24 19.76
N GLY A 396 20.30 -6.03 19.41
CA GLY A 396 21.71 -5.68 19.31
C GLY A 396 22.46 -5.78 20.64
N VAL A 397 23.75 -6.13 20.57
CA VAL A 397 24.61 -6.26 21.76
C VAL A 397 25.67 -5.18 21.69
N TYR A 398 25.92 -4.45 22.78
CA TYR A 398 26.81 -3.29 22.82
C TYR A 398 27.83 -3.41 23.95
N ILE A 399 29.08 -3.04 23.67
CA ILE A 399 30.15 -2.92 24.67
C ILE A 399 30.31 -1.48 25.09
N ALA A 400 30.37 -1.24 26.40
CA ALA A 400 30.75 0.05 26.96
C ALA A 400 32.24 0.37 26.71
N LEU A 401 32.52 1.51 26.07
CA LEU A 401 33.87 2.05 25.84
C LEU A 401 34.39 2.91 27.00
N GLY A 402 33.52 3.25 27.95
CA GLY A 402 33.82 4.11 29.09
C GLY A 402 33.26 3.53 30.39
N ALA A 403 33.59 4.21 31.49
CA ALA A 403 33.05 3.89 32.81
C ALA A 403 32.22 5.07 33.33
N TRP A 404 30.98 4.80 33.72
CA TRP A 404 30.01 5.78 34.20
C TRP A 404 29.35 5.30 35.48
N SER A 405 29.26 6.19 36.48
CA SER A 405 28.69 5.84 37.78
C SER A 405 27.18 5.60 37.76
N SER A 406 26.48 6.09 36.72
CA SER A 406 25.04 6.00 36.58
C SER A 406 24.66 6.21 35.11
N VAL A 407 24.06 5.20 34.49
CA VAL A 407 23.54 5.22 33.13
C VAL A 407 22.12 4.65 33.17
N ASP A 408 21.15 5.37 32.64
CA ASP A 408 19.79 4.87 32.46
C ASP A 408 19.73 4.09 31.14
N LEU A 409 19.88 2.77 31.23
CA LEU A 409 20.02 1.92 30.04
C LEU A 409 18.76 1.89 29.18
N ALA A 410 17.59 2.23 29.72
CA ALA A 410 16.32 2.26 28.97
C ALA A 410 16.16 3.51 28.07
N ASN A 411 16.92 4.57 28.36
CA ASN A 411 16.88 5.86 27.64
C ASN A 411 18.27 6.27 27.13
N GLU A 412 19.22 5.33 27.09
CA GLU A 412 20.59 5.57 26.65
C GLU A 412 20.68 5.56 25.11
N ASP A 413 21.51 6.45 24.58
CA ASP A 413 21.77 6.52 23.13
C ASP A 413 22.87 5.52 22.73
N PHE A 414 22.45 4.31 22.36
CA PHE A 414 23.35 3.26 21.89
C PHE A 414 23.95 3.54 20.49
N SER A 415 23.50 4.57 19.77
CA SER A 415 24.15 5.02 18.53
C SER A 415 25.39 5.89 18.78
N ASP A 416 25.63 6.34 20.01
CA ASP A 416 26.82 7.12 20.36
C ASP A 416 28.08 6.23 20.35
N THR A 417 28.73 6.19 19.18
CA THR A 417 29.97 5.44 18.94
C THR A 417 31.16 5.85 19.82
N ALA A 418 31.08 6.97 20.55
CA ALA A 418 32.10 7.34 21.53
C ALA A 418 31.91 6.64 22.88
N ARG A 419 30.70 6.14 23.16
CA ARG A 419 30.32 5.46 24.41
C ARG A 419 30.10 3.97 24.20
N TRP A 420 29.49 3.59 23.09
CA TRP A 420 29.09 2.22 22.81
C TRP A 420 29.72 1.73 21.51
N THR A 421 30.03 0.45 21.47
CA THR A 421 30.36 -0.24 20.22
C THR A 421 29.48 -1.45 20.12
N GLU A 422 28.67 -1.50 19.06
CA GLU A 422 27.85 -2.67 18.76
C GLU A 422 28.75 -3.89 18.48
N MET A 423 28.59 -4.93 19.29
CA MET A 423 29.07 -6.29 19.04
C MET A 423 28.24 -6.95 17.95
N ILE A 424 28.35 -6.47 16.72
CA ILE A 424 27.95 -7.31 15.58
C ILE A 424 28.93 -8.50 15.58
N THR A 425 28.43 -9.74 15.46
CA THR A 425 29.24 -10.93 15.11
C THR A 425 30.32 -10.47 14.16
N ILE A 426 31.61 -10.56 14.52
CA ILE A 426 32.70 -9.93 13.77
C ILE A 426 32.59 -10.36 12.31
N ASP A 427 31.90 -9.54 11.52
CA ASP A 427 31.87 -9.63 10.09
C ASP A 427 32.97 -8.66 9.69
N PRO A 428 34.13 -9.16 9.27
CA PRO A 428 35.22 -8.28 8.90
C PRO A 428 34.89 -7.41 7.68
N THR A 429 33.69 -7.55 7.07
CA THR A 429 33.07 -6.55 6.18
C THR A 429 32.93 -5.15 6.81
N VAL A 430 32.76 -5.04 8.13
CA VAL A 430 32.63 -3.74 8.83
C VAL A 430 33.99 -3.05 9.02
N LEU A 431 35.08 -3.83 9.17
CA LEU A 431 36.46 -3.30 9.21
C LEU A 431 37.04 -3.09 7.80
N ILE A 432 36.67 -3.94 6.83
CA ILE A 432 37.09 -3.89 5.43
C ILE A 432 35.85 -4.16 4.56
N PRO A 433 35.18 -3.12 4.03
CA PRO A 433 34.01 -3.28 3.17
C PRO A 433 34.27 -4.28 2.02
N GLY A 434 33.48 -5.37 1.98
CA GLY A 434 33.56 -6.42 0.96
C GLY A 434 34.28 -7.73 1.36
N LEU A 435 34.75 -7.88 2.60
CA LEU A 435 35.43 -9.09 3.08
C LEU A 435 34.46 -10.14 3.67
N SER A 436 34.00 -11.11 2.85
CA SER A 436 33.25 -12.28 3.34
C SER A 436 34.20 -13.42 3.78
N LEU A 437 34.06 -13.94 5.01
CA LEU A 437 34.88 -15.04 5.56
C LEU A 437 34.39 -16.44 5.15
N ASN A 438 34.12 -16.66 3.87
CA ASN A 438 33.88 -18.01 3.37
C ASN A 438 35.22 -18.74 3.16
N LEU A 439 35.62 -19.59 4.10
CA LEU A 439 36.84 -20.40 4.04
C LEU A 439 36.79 -21.47 2.93
N THR A 440 35.59 -21.87 2.49
CA THR A 440 35.38 -22.83 1.40
C THR A 440 34.29 -22.35 0.43
N ASN A 441 34.07 -23.08 -0.67
CA ASN A 441 33.13 -22.66 -1.74
C ASN A 441 31.67 -22.65 -1.24
N SER A 442 30.96 -21.56 -1.54
CA SER A 442 29.54 -21.37 -1.21
C SER A 442 28.82 -20.66 -2.36
N ASP A 443 27.70 -21.22 -2.82
CA ASP A 443 26.88 -20.66 -3.91
C ASP A 443 25.55 -20.12 -3.38
N SER A 444 25.09 -18.98 -3.91
CA SER A 444 23.83 -18.35 -3.48
C SER A 444 23.07 -17.74 -4.67
N SER A 445 21.74 -17.90 -4.70
CA SER A 445 20.87 -17.30 -5.72
C SER A 445 19.60 -16.69 -5.12
N ALA A 446 19.26 -15.46 -5.51
CA ALA A 446 18.02 -14.79 -5.11
C ALA A 446 17.26 -14.27 -6.34
N PHE A 447 15.95 -14.52 -6.39
CA PHE A 447 15.07 -14.05 -7.47
C PHE A 447 13.84 -13.37 -6.90
N GLY A 448 13.55 -12.16 -7.39
CA GLY A 448 12.39 -11.39 -6.99
C GLY A 448 11.57 -10.90 -8.17
N GLY A 449 10.25 -11.06 -8.07
CA GLY A 449 9.29 -10.43 -8.95
C GLY A 449 8.18 -9.77 -8.14
N LEU A 450 7.98 -8.46 -8.31
CA LEU A 450 6.88 -7.74 -7.71
C LEU A 450 6.10 -7.02 -8.81
N VAL A 451 4.82 -7.36 -8.96
CA VAL A 451 3.90 -6.69 -9.87
C VAL A 451 2.71 -6.17 -9.07
N VAL A 452 2.54 -4.85 -9.05
CA VAL A 452 1.47 -4.18 -8.33
C VAL A 452 0.66 -3.35 -9.32
N ARG A 453 -0.66 -3.56 -9.30
CA ARG A 453 -1.60 -2.80 -10.13
C ARG A 453 -2.70 -2.18 -9.28
N ASN A 454 -2.76 -0.86 -9.27
CA ASN A 454 -3.83 -0.07 -8.66
C ASN A 454 -4.58 0.68 -9.78
N ASP A 455 -5.89 0.49 -9.86
CA ASP A 455 -6.76 1.09 -10.89
C ASP A 455 -8.03 1.62 -10.19
N VAL A 456 -8.18 2.94 -10.14
CA VAL A 456 -9.37 3.61 -9.60
C VAL A 456 -10.14 4.25 -10.75
N ARG A 457 -11.40 3.87 -10.91
CA ARG A 457 -12.30 4.46 -11.91
C ARG A 457 -13.57 4.98 -11.28
N GLY A 458 -13.89 6.24 -11.55
CA GLY A 458 -15.08 6.91 -11.02
C GLY A 458 -15.82 7.65 -12.12
N SER A 459 -17.13 7.78 -11.94
CA SER A 459 -18.01 8.52 -12.85
C SER A 459 -19.18 9.05 -12.03
N VAL A 460 -19.13 10.33 -11.72
CA VAL A 460 -20.16 11.04 -10.96
C VAL A 460 -20.97 11.92 -11.90
N THR A 461 -22.29 11.80 -11.85
CA THR A 461 -23.21 12.54 -12.70
C THR A 461 -24.37 13.11 -11.88
N ALA A 462 -24.56 14.42 -11.90
CA ALA A 462 -25.65 15.13 -11.25
C ALA A 462 -26.45 15.96 -12.26
N THR A 463 -27.72 15.65 -12.46
CA THR A 463 -28.46 16.20 -13.62
C THR A 463 -29.90 16.62 -13.36
N VAL A 464 -30.31 17.68 -14.06
CA VAL A 464 -31.71 18.09 -14.21
C VAL A 464 -32.02 18.15 -15.70
N VAL A 465 -32.83 17.20 -16.21
CA VAL A 465 -33.01 16.99 -17.65
C VAL A 465 -34.47 16.96 -18.05
N ASN A 466 -34.87 17.78 -19.02
CA ASN A 466 -36.25 17.83 -19.53
C ASN A 466 -37.30 18.05 -18.42
N ALA A 467 -36.97 18.82 -17.38
CA ALA A 467 -37.80 19.01 -16.19
C ALA A 467 -38.28 20.46 -16.04
N SER A 468 -39.35 20.66 -15.29
CA SER A 468 -39.77 21.99 -14.81
C SER A 468 -39.54 22.08 -13.31
N VAL A 469 -38.60 22.91 -12.87
CA VAL A 469 -38.18 23.05 -11.47
C VAL A 469 -38.52 24.46 -10.99
N GLN A 470 -39.28 24.54 -9.90
CA GLN A 470 -39.60 25.79 -9.21
C GLN A 470 -39.23 25.64 -7.72
N ALA A 471 -38.33 26.48 -7.24
CA ALA A 471 -37.87 26.49 -5.86
C ALA A 471 -38.10 27.87 -5.24
N ALA A 472 -38.54 27.91 -3.97
CA ALA A 472 -38.68 29.16 -3.22
C ALA A 472 -37.31 29.75 -2.82
N GLU A 473 -36.29 28.90 -2.70
CA GLU A 473 -34.90 29.27 -2.43
C GLU A 473 -34.00 28.84 -3.60
N ASP A 474 -32.84 28.25 -3.30
CA ASP A 474 -31.81 27.89 -4.28
C ASP A 474 -32.14 26.62 -5.06
N VAL A 475 -31.56 26.49 -6.25
CA VAL A 475 -31.46 25.23 -7.00
C VAL A 475 -29.99 24.87 -7.16
N VAL A 476 -29.59 23.73 -6.63
CA VAL A 476 -28.19 23.27 -6.61
C VAL A 476 -28.08 21.93 -7.34
N VAL A 477 -27.15 21.83 -8.28
CA VAL A 477 -26.76 20.61 -8.98
C VAL A 477 -25.26 20.42 -8.78
N LEU A 478 -24.86 19.37 -8.07
CA LEU A 478 -23.48 19.16 -7.63
C LEU A 478 -22.98 17.75 -7.96
N ALA A 479 -21.88 17.67 -8.70
CA ALA A 479 -21.11 16.44 -8.91
C ALA A 479 -19.74 16.62 -8.26
N ASP A 480 -19.40 15.78 -7.28
CA ASP A 480 -18.10 15.80 -6.60
C ASP A 480 -17.44 14.41 -6.69
N GLU A 481 -16.25 14.36 -7.26
CA GLU A 481 -15.50 13.14 -7.53
C GLU A 481 -14.11 13.25 -6.90
N SER A 482 -13.79 12.32 -6.01
CA SER A 482 -12.47 12.17 -5.39
C SER A 482 -11.94 10.77 -5.67
N ALA A 483 -10.82 10.68 -6.37
CA ALA A 483 -10.13 9.43 -6.64
C ALA A 483 -8.68 9.52 -6.18
N SER A 484 -8.25 8.61 -5.29
CA SER A 484 -6.88 8.60 -4.76
C SER A 484 -6.23 7.23 -4.78
N ILE A 485 -4.95 7.20 -5.11
CA ILE A 485 -4.07 6.03 -4.95
C ILE A 485 -2.89 6.47 -4.10
N ARG A 486 -2.69 5.80 -2.97
CA ARG A 486 -1.43 5.80 -2.23
C ARG A 486 -0.81 4.42 -2.34
N ALA A 487 0.28 4.32 -3.08
CA ALA A 487 0.98 3.05 -3.31
C ALA A 487 2.38 3.13 -2.71
N GLN A 488 2.70 2.19 -1.83
CA GLN A 488 4.03 1.95 -1.32
C GLN A 488 4.44 0.53 -1.72
N ASP A 489 5.41 0.45 -2.61
CA ASP A 489 5.94 -0.81 -3.06
C ASP A 489 7.42 -0.90 -2.68
N ASP A 490 7.79 -1.92 -1.91
CA ASP A 490 9.17 -2.24 -1.57
C ASP A 490 9.54 -3.60 -2.18
N SER A 491 10.72 -3.68 -2.80
CA SER A 491 11.19 -4.89 -3.46
C SER A 491 12.67 -5.07 -3.22
N THR A 492 13.04 -6.00 -2.34
CA THR A 492 14.43 -6.21 -1.93
C THR A 492 14.90 -7.62 -2.31
N VAL A 493 16.01 -7.76 -3.03
CA VAL A 493 16.55 -9.08 -3.43
C VAL A 493 18.04 -9.11 -3.15
N THR A 494 18.49 -9.95 -2.21
CA THR A 494 19.89 -9.96 -1.78
C THR A 494 20.49 -11.36 -1.79
N SER A 495 21.68 -11.54 -2.36
CA SER A 495 22.38 -12.83 -2.49
C SER A 495 23.83 -12.73 -2.04
N SER A 496 24.32 -13.57 -1.13
CA SER A 496 25.75 -13.59 -0.81
C SER A 496 26.29 -14.98 -0.43
N GLY A 497 27.00 -15.57 -1.40
CA GLY A 497 27.97 -16.67 -1.27
C GLY A 497 29.29 -16.25 -1.93
N GLY A 498 30.39 -16.98 -1.69
CA GLY A 498 31.75 -16.62 -2.13
C GLY A 498 32.85 -17.56 -1.60
N SER A 499 34.13 -17.25 -1.78
CA SER A 499 35.26 -18.05 -1.25
C SER A 499 36.55 -17.22 -1.10
N MET A 500 37.24 -17.34 0.04
CA MET A 500 38.55 -16.74 0.31
C MET A 500 39.70 -17.42 -0.46
N PHE A 501 39.48 -18.61 -1.06
CA PHE A 501 40.51 -19.38 -1.77
C PHE A 501 40.15 -19.74 -3.23
N GLY A 502 39.03 -19.22 -3.77
CA GLY A 502 38.71 -19.21 -5.22
C GLY A 502 37.51 -20.08 -5.70
N LYS A 503 36.88 -19.61 -6.81
CA LYS A 503 35.65 -20.02 -7.54
C LYS A 503 34.33 -19.96 -6.75
N GLY A 504 33.59 -18.84 -6.90
CA GLY A 504 32.20 -18.70 -6.43
C GLY A 504 31.26 -18.10 -7.50
N LYS A 505 29.98 -18.51 -7.51
CA LYS A 505 28.91 -17.83 -8.27
C LYS A 505 27.86 -17.27 -7.31
N SER A 506 27.50 -16.00 -7.47
CA SER A 506 26.39 -15.35 -6.78
C SER A 506 25.54 -14.63 -7.82
N MET A 507 24.21 -14.66 -7.72
CA MET A 507 23.31 -13.99 -8.67
C MET A 507 22.06 -13.47 -7.93
N ALA A 508 21.64 -12.22 -8.20
CA ALA A 508 20.40 -11.63 -7.68
C ALA A 508 19.67 -10.88 -8.81
N VAL A 509 18.43 -11.25 -9.14
CA VAL A 509 17.66 -10.53 -10.18
C VAL A 509 16.31 -10.11 -9.61
N ASN A 510 15.95 -8.85 -9.82
CA ASN A 510 14.73 -8.21 -9.38
C ASN A 510 14.00 -7.55 -10.56
N ALA A 511 12.72 -7.85 -10.71
CA ALA A 511 11.80 -7.12 -11.58
C ALA A 511 10.66 -6.55 -10.72
N HIS A 512 10.58 -5.22 -10.69
CA HIS A 512 9.53 -4.49 -9.97
C HIS A 512 8.70 -3.69 -10.98
N ILE A 513 7.41 -3.98 -11.09
CA ILE A 513 6.47 -3.30 -11.97
C ILE A 513 5.32 -2.75 -11.11
N ALA A 514 5.18 -1.44 -11.08
CA ALA A 514 4.08 -0.74 -10.42
C ALA A 514 3.28 0.05 -11.45
N THR A 515 1.96 -0.17 -11.50
CA THR A 515 1.04 0.58 -12.35
C THR A 515 -0.06 1.20 -11.49
N ASN A 516 -0.16 2.52 -11.50
CA ASN A 516 -1.18 3.29 -10.80
C ASN A 516 -1.97 4.11 -11.82
N LEU A 517 -3.28 3.88 -11.91
CA LEU A 517 -4.13 4.49 -12.91
C LEU A 517 -5.40 5.07 -12.27
N VAL A 518 -5.67 6.34 -12.57
CA VAL A 518 -6.91 7.02 -12.17
C VAL A 518 -7.67 7.46 -13.42
N LEU A 519 -8.91 7.00 -13.55
CA LEU A 519 -9.88 7.44 -14.54
C LEU A 519 -11.17 7.84 -13.84
N SER A 520 -11.19 9.08 -13.37
CA SER A 520 -12.34 9.67 -12.70
C SER A 520 -13.02 10.72 -13.59
N GLY A 521 -14.24 11.16 -13.24
CA GLY A 521 -14.88 12.27 -13.93
C GLY A 521 -16.15 12.74 -13.23
N ALA A 522 -16.40 14.04 -13.30
CA ALA A 522 -17.57 14.70 -12.72
C ALA A 522 -18.34 15.46 -13.80
N ASP A 523 -19.65 15.20 -13.90
CA ASP A 523 -20.57 15.86 -14.82
C ASP A 523 -21.77 16.42 -14.06
N ALA A 524 -21.91 17.75 -14.05
CA ALA A 524 -23.06 18.44 -13.46
C ALA A 524 -23.76 19.29 -14.51
N HIS A 525 -25.06 19.07 -14.76
CA HIS A 525 -25.75 19.90 -15.74
C HIS A 525 -27.25 20.06 -15.59
N ILE A 526 -27.74 21.16 -16.16
CA ILE A 526 -29.16 21.43 -16.41
C ILE A 526 -29.38 21.45 -17.92
N SER A 527 -30.21 20.53 -18.43
CA SER A 527 -30.50 20.44 -19.86
C SER A 527 -31.99 20.30 -20.20
N GLY A 528 -32.44 20.90 -21.30
CA GLY A 528 -33.83 20.75 -21.77
C GLY A 528 -34.90 21.28 -20.80
N SER A 529 -34.54 22.09 -19.80
CA SER A 529 -35.35 22.30 -18.60
C SER A 529 -35.85 23.74 -18.42
N THR A 530 -36.87 23.93 -17.59
CA THR A 530 -37.29 25.25 -17.11
C THR A 530 -37.05 25.33 -15.61
N THR A 531 -36.11 26.17 -15.17
CA THR A 531 -35.71 26.28 -13.76
C THR A 531 -35.95 27.69 -13.25
N SER A 532 -36.70 27.82 -12.16
CA SER A 532 -36.95 29.08 -11.46
C SER A 532 -36.57 28.94 -9.99
N ALA A 533 -35.60 29.72 -9.53
CA ALA A 533 -35.16 29.76 -8.14
C ALA A 533 -35.49 31.12 -7.50
N GLY A 534 -36.08 31.11 -6.32
CA GLY A 534 -36.26 32.31 -5.48
C GLY A 534 -34.96 32.78 -4.82
N GLY A 535 -33.90 31.96 -4.90
CA GLY A 535 -32.51 32.30 -4.58
C GLY A 535 -31.60 32.20 -5.82
N SER A 536 -30.46 31.53 -5.67
CA SER A 536 -29.44 31.31 -6.71
C SER A 536 -29.66 29.99 -7.46
N VAL A 537 -29.04 29.87 -8.63
CA VAL A 537 -28.90 28.59 -9.34
C VAL A 537 -27.42 28.23 -9.42
N GLU A 538 -27.07 27.04 -8.96
CA GLU A 538 -25.68 26.58 -8.86
C GLU A 538 -25.53 25.23 -9.57
N VAL A 539 -24.58 25.15 -10.51
CA VAL A 539 -24.21 23.92 -11.20
C VAL A 539 -22.70 23.76 -11.03
N VAL A 540 -22.28 22.78 -10.24
CA VAL A 540 -20.88 22.62 -9.83
C VAL A 540 -20.42 21.19 -10.09
N ALA A 541 -19.32 21.04 -10.84
CA ALA A 541 -18.60 19.79 -11.01
C ALA A 541 -17.18 19.95 -10.43
N THR A 542 -16.81 19.11 -9.48
CA THR A 542 -15.46 19.05 -8.91
C THR A 542 -14.90 17.66 -9.12
N ASN A 543 -13.65 17.58 -9.56
CA ASN A 543 -12.94 16.31 -9.69
C ASN A 543 -11.51 16.45 -9.19
N THR A 544 -11.15 15.65 -8.18
CA THR A 544 -9.80 15.54 -7.64
C THR A 544 -9.25 14.13 -7.92
N ALA A 545 -8.16 14.05 -8.66
CA ALA A 545 -7.47 12.80 -8.97
C ALA A 545 -6.03 12.85 -8.42
N THR A 546 -5.69 12.00 -7.45
CA THR A 546 -4.36 12.00 -6.83
C THR A 546 -3.70 10.64 -6.91
N ILE A 547 -2.44 10.60 -7.33
CA ILE A 547 -1.55 9.44 -7.20
C ILE A 547 -0.35 9.87 -6.37
N ASP A 548 -0.13 9.19 -5.25
CA ASP A 548 1.08 9.27 -4.45
C ASP A 548 1.73 7.89 -4.45
N ALA A 549 2.85 7.76 -5.17
CA ALA A 549 3.52 6.48 -5.39
C ALA A 549 4.96 6.55 -4.88
N ILE A 550 5.27 5.73 -3.88
CA ILE A 550 6.62 5.47 -3.40
C ILE A 550 7.00 4.06 -3.85
N ILE A 551 7.90 3.99 -4.80
CA ILE A 551 8.33 2.74 -5.41
C ILE A 551 9.81 2.59 -5.10
N ALA A 552 10.12 1.68 -4.19
CA ALA A 552 11.47 1.32 -3.83
C ALA A 552 11.87 -0.01 -4.49
N SER A 553 13.15 -0.18 -4.77
CA SER A 553 13.68 -1.47 -5.21
C SER A 553 15.15 -1.52 -4.86
N THR A 554 15.60 -2.53 -4.11
CA THR A 554 17.01 -2.63 -3.70
C THR A 554 17.53 -4.04 -4.01
N THR A 555 18.60 -4.22 -4.79
CA THR A 555 19.09 -5.55 -5.24
C THR A 555 20.58 -5.76 -4.97
N GLU A 556 21.00 -6.57 -4.01
CA GLU A 556 22.42 -6.74 -3.66
C GLU A 556 22.97 -8.15 -3.93
N ALA A 557 24.20 -8.31 -4.41
CA ALA A 557 24.83 -9.61 -4.65
C ALA A 557 26.34 -9.66 -4.26
N ASN A 558 27.00 -10.82 -4.20
CA ASN A 558 28.49 -10.91 -4.24
C ASN A 558 28.96 -11.63 -5.54
N GLY A 559 28.34 -11.24 -6.67
CA GLY A 559 28.50 -11.82 -8.01
C GLY A 559 27.74 -11.02 -9.07
N HIS A 560 26.66 -11.52 -9.66
CA HIS A 560 25.81 -10.79 -10.62
C HIS A 560 24.56 -10.19 -9.94
N SER A 561 24.20 -8.93 -10.21
CA SER A 561 22.93 -8.30 -9.84
C SER A 561 22.26 -7.60 -11.02
N ILE A 562 20.94 -7.71 -11.13
CA ILE A 562 20.11 -6.98 -12.11
C ILE A 562 18.81 -6.56 -11.43
N GLY A 563 18.58 -5.26 -11.30
CA GLY A 563 17.33 -4.67 -10.83
C GLY A 563 16.67 -3.82 -11.93
N VAL A 564 15.44 -4.14 -12.29
CA VAL A 564 14.63 -3.35 -13.22
C VAL A 564 13.35 -2.90 -12.53
N THR A 565 13.13 -1.59 -12.50
CA THR A 565 11.92 -0.96 -11.98
C THR A 565 11.16 -0.29 -13.12
N LEU A 566 9.91 -0.67 -13.31
CA LEU A 566 8.96 -0.03 -14.21
C LEU A 566 7.86 0.61 -13.36
N ALA A 567 7.71 1.93 -13.46
CA ALA A 567 6.74 2.69 -12.69
C ALA A 567 5.85 3.51 -13.62
N PHE A 568 4.55 3.23 -13.63
CA PHE A 568 3.60 3.87 -14.54
C PHE A 568 2.47 4.49 -13.75
N ASN A 569 2.47 5.82 -13.64
CA ASN A 569 1.47 6.60 -12.93
C ASN A 569 0.69 7.45 -13.94
N SER A 570 -0.61 7.21 -14.11
CA SER A 570 -1.40 7.93 -15.12
C SER A 570 -2.77 8.36 -14.62
N VAL A 571 -3.08 9.63 -14.85
CA VAL A 571 -4.43 10.19 -14.72
C VAL A 571 -4.95 10.52 -16.12
N GLY A 572 -6.11 10.00 -16.50
CA GLY A 572 -6.74 10.33 -17.81
C GLY A 572 -6.19 9.59 -19.03
N PHE A 573 -5.69 8.37 -18.85
CA PHE A 573 -5.24 7.51 -19.96
C PHE A 573 -5.79 6.10 -19.80
N ASP A 574 -6.10 5.45 -20.91
CA ASP A 574 -6.57 4.06 -20.86
C ASP A 574 -5.44 3.10 -20.45
N SER A 575 -5.84 2.04 -19.74
CA SER A 575 -4.94 0.97 -19.29
C SER A 575 -4.25 0.31 -20.50
N GLN A 576 -2.93 0.16 -20.41
CA GLN A 576 -2.09 -0.41 -21.46
C GLN A 576 -1.28 -1.59 -20.94
N ASN A 577 -0.84 -2.45 -21.86
CA ASN A 577 0.13 -3.48 -21.51
C ASN A 577 1.44 -2.84 -21.06
N VAL A 578 2.07 -3.45 -20.05
CA VAL A 578 3.38 -3.04 -19.48
C VAL A 578 4.44 -2.84 -20.57
N LEU A 579 4.44 -3.68 -21.61
CA LEU A 579 5.36 -3.56 -22.75
C LEU A 579 5.14 -2.26 -23.55
N PHE A 580 3.89 -1.85 -23.76
CA PHE A 580 3.57 -0.59 -24.44
C PHE A 580 3.89 0.61 -23.57
N ASN A 581 3.63 0.55 -22.26
CA ASN A 581 4.03 1.60 -21.33
C ASN A 581 5.56 1.80 -21.32
N ALA A 582 6.34 0.71 -21.35
CA ALA A 582 7.80 0.78 -21.41
C ALA A 582 8.31 1.40 -22.73
N VAL A 583 7.64 1.09 -23.85
CA VAL A 583 7.95 1.68 -25.15
C VAL A 583 7.58 3.17 -25.17
N ASP A 584 6.39 3.55 -24.72
CA ASP A 584 5.96 4.96 -24.66
C ASP A 584 6.83 5.80 -23.71
N ALA A 585 7.30 5.22 -22.61
CA ALA A 585 8.25 5.86 -21.71
C ALA A 585 9.61 6.12 -22.37
N LEU A 586 10.11 5.20 -23.22
CA LEU A 586 11.44 5.27 -23.81
C LEU A 586 11.52 6.04 -25.15
N ILE A 587 10.56 5.84 -26.05
CA ILE A 587 10.65 6.32 -27.45
C ILE A 587 9.57 7.33 -27.84
N GLY A 588 8.69 7.72 -26.91
CA GLY A 588 7.79 8.84 -27.20
C GLY A 588 6.59 8.50 -28.07
N THR A 589 6.35 7.21 -28.39
CA THR A 589 5.25 6.83 -29.25
C THR A 589 3.91 7.17 -28.60
N SER A 590 2.90 7.47 -29.41
CA SER A 590 1.53 7.68 -28.95
C SER A 590 0.77 6.35 -29.06
N LEU A 591 1.29 5.29 -28.43
CA LEU A 591 0.63 3.97 -28.46
C LEU A 591 -0.49 3.86 -27.41
N GLY A 592 -0.51 4.77 -26.45
CA GLY A 592 -1.61 4.96 -25.54
C GLY A 592 -2.71 5.89 -26.02
N ASP A 593 -3.96 5.43 -25.90
CA ASP A 593 -5.15 6.24 -26.14
C ASP A 593 -5.38 7.19 -24.94
N GLU A 594 -5.37 8.49 -25.23
CA GLU A 594 -5.72 9.54 -24.27
C GLU A 594 -7.22 9.46 -23.96
N ASN A 595 -7.55 9.38 -22.67
CA ASN A 595 -8.94 9.36 -22.19
C ASN A 595 -9.06 10.38 -21.04
N PRO A 596 -9.08 11.69 -21.37
CA PRO A 596 -8.94 12.73 -20.37
C PRO A 596 -10.00 12.60 -19.28
N VAL A 597 -9.58 12.78 -18.02
CA VAL A 597 -10.51 12.92 -16.89
C VAL A 597 -11.35 14.17 -17.12
N LYS A 598 -12.67 14.00 -17.26
CA LYS A 598 -13.58 15.09 -17.64
C LYS A 598 -14.24 15.69 -16.41
N THR A 599 -14.18 17.01 -16.30
CA THR A 599 -14.90 17.80 -15.31
C THR A 599 -15.77 18.81 -16.06
N VAL A 600 -17.07 18.59 -16.09
CA VAL A 600 -17.98 19.35 -16.94
C VAL A 600 -19.13 19.90 -16.13
N ALA A 601 -19.33 21.22 -16.20
CA ALA A 601 -20.48 21.90 -15.62
C ALA A 601 -21.21 22.73 -16.68
N PHE A 602 -22.50 22.47 -16.93
CA PHE A 602 -23.21 23.27 -17.95
C PHE A 602 -24.69 23.50 -17.75
N ILE A 603 -25.16 24.59 -18.38
CA ILE A 603 -26.57 24.88 -18.63
C ILE A 603 -26.74 25.00 -20.14
N GLU A 604 -27.55 24.13 -20.73
CA GLU A 604 -27.87 24.13 -22.17
C GLU A 604 -29.33 23.79 -22.36
N ASN A 605 -29.96 24.14 -23.48
CA ASN A 605 -31.29 23.57 -23.71
C ASN A 605 -32.38 24.13 -22.76
N SER A 606 -32.08 25.11 -21.91
CA SER A 606 -32.83 25.43 -20.69
C SER A 606 -33.12 26.92 -20.47
N GLN A 607 -34.32 27.19 -19.95
CA GLN A 607 -34.71 28.50 -19.45
C GLN A 607 -34.45 28.57 -17.93
N VAL A 608 -33.45 29.34 -17.51
CA VAL A 608 -33.08 29.46 -16.09
C VAL A 608 -33.33 30.88 -15.59
N THR A 609 -34.11 31.03 -14.52
CA THR A 609 -34.31 32.30 -13.81
C THR A 609 -33.93 32.14 -12.34
N ALA A 610 -33.00 32.96 -11.87
CA ALA A 610 -32.61 33.04 -10.46
C ALA A 610 -32.97 34.43 -9.92
N ALA A 611 -33.53 34.52 -8.71
CA ALA A 611 -33.77 35.82 -8.08
C ALA A 611 -32.46 36.47 -7.62
N ALA A 612 -31.48 35.65 -7.22
CA ALA A 612 -30.10 36.02 -6.97
C ALA A 612 -29.20 35.58 -8.15
N GLY A 613 -27.96 35.13 -7.87
CA GLY A 613 -26.95 34.85 -8.89
C GLY A 613 -27.10 33.49 -9.57
N ILE A 614 -26.33 33.30 -10.64
CA ILE A 614 -26.17 32.00 -11.32
C ILE A 614 -24.69 31.65 -11.33
N ARG A 615 -24.32 30.45 -10.86
CA ARG A 615 -22.95 29.95 -10.87
C ARG A 615 -22.88 28.63 -11.64
N VAL A 616 -22.00 28.56 -12.63
CA VAL A 616 -21.65 27.32 -13.34
C VAL A 616 -20.14 27.12 -13.20
N GLU A 617 -19.72 26.08 -12.52
CA GLU A 617 -18.33 25.92 -12.10
C GLU A 617 -17.84 24.49 -12.32
N ALA A 618 -16.73 24.35 -13.04
CA ALA A 618 -16.00 23.10 -13.22
C ALA A 618 -14.58 23.27 -12.67
N ILE A 619 -14.22 22.51 -11.64
CA ILE A 619 -12.91 22.56 -10.98
C ILE A 619 -12.26 21.18 -11.05
N ALA A 620 -11.16 21.08 -11.79
CA ALA A 620 -10.33 19.88 -11.84
C ALA A 620 -9.03 20.08 -11.07
N ALA A 621 -8.60 19.07 -10.33
CA ALA A 621 -7.26 18.96 -9.80
C ALA A 621 -6.71 17.56 -10.05
N ALA A 622 -5.58 17.44 -10.72
CA ALA A 622 -4.90 16.17 -10.92
C ALA A 622 -3.44 16.24 -10.46
N HIS A 623 -3.08 15.43 -9.48
CA HIS A 623 -1.77 15.45 -8.85
C HIS A 623 -1.11 14.09 -8.98
N VAL A 624 0.12 14.05 -9.49
CA VAL A 624 0.96 12.84 -9.46
C VAL A 624 2.22 13.18 -8.69
N HIS A 625 2.36 12.62 -7.49
CA HIS A 625 3.59 12.59 -6.73
C HIS A 625 4.19 11.19 -6.85
N ALA A 626 5.40 11.09 -7.40
CA ALA A 626 6.01 9.81 -7.67
C ALA A 626 7.50 9.82 -7.26
N VAL A 627 7.82 9.11 -6.20
CA VAL A 627 9.19 8.88 -5.73
C VAL A 627 9.57 7.46 -6.14
N ILE A 628 10.37 7.36 -7.19
CA ILE A 628 10.89 6.08 -7.66
C ILE A 628 12.35 6.01 -7.32
N THR A 629 12.67 5.07 -6.44
CA THR A 629 14.03 4.73 -6.06
C THR A 629 14.33 3.33 -6.55
N SER A 630 15.45 3.16 -7.23
CA SER A 630 16.07 1.85 -7.33
C SER A 630 17.51 1.91 -6.87
N ALA A 631 17.95 0.82 -6.28
CA ALA A 631 19.29 0.63 -5.82
C ALA A 631 19.69 -0.82 -6.07
N ASN A 632 20.94 -1.03 -6.38
CA ASN A 632 21.49 -2.37 -6.48
C ASN A 632 22.98 -2.30 -6.12
N ALA A 633 23.57 -3.44 -5.76
CA ALA A 633 24.99 -3.50 -5.48
C ALA A 633 25.57 -4.89 -5.74
N THR A 634 26.89 -4.95 -5.94
CA THR A 634 27.71 -6.14 -6.00
C THR A 634 29.11 -5.83 -5.49
N TYR A 635 29.75 -6.72 -4.75
CA TYR A 635 31.15 -6.57 -4.33
C TYR A 635 31.85 -7.95 -4.38
N SER A 636 33.19 -8.05 -4.51
CA SER A 636 33.94 -9.32 -4.62
C SER A 636 35.41 -9.13 -4.24
N VAL A 637 36.06 -10.07 -3.53
CA VAL A 637 37.52 -10.00 -3.21
C VAL A 637 38.16 -11.41 -3.27
N THR A 638 39.18 -11.66 -4.13
CA THR A 638 39.55 -12.96 -4.74
C THR A 638 41.05 -13.37 -4.65
N PRO A 639 41.58 -14.01 -3.60
CA PRO A 639 43.04 -14.03 -3.38
C PRO A 639 43.93 -14.88 -4.32
N ALA A 640 43.39 -15.78 -5.16
CA ALA A 640 44.11 -16.48 -6.27
C ALA A 640 43.18 -17.31 -7.20
N GLY A 641 41.91 -16.90 -7.41
CA GLY A 641 40.90 -17.57 -8.26
C GLY A 641 39.57 -16.79 -8.44
N GLY A 642 38.73 -17.15 -9.43
CA GLY A 642 37.71 -16.32 -10.16
C GLY A 642 36.59 -15.47 -9.49
N SER A 643 36.18 -14.38 -10.19
CA SER A 643 34.91 -13.59 -10.12
C SER A 643 34.55 -13.02 -11.51
N ASP A 644 33.27 -12.69 -11.80
CA ASP A 644 32.87 -11.90 -13.00
C ASP A 644 31.68 -10.96 -12.71
N THR A 645 31.87 -10.05 -11.75
CA THR A 645 30.82 -9.32 -11.02
C THR A 645 30.10 -8.30 -11.92
N ILE A 646 28.76 -8.24 -11.95
CA ILE A 646 27.99 -7.30 -12.80
C ILE A 646 26.80 -6.81 -11.98
N SER A 647 26.37 -5.57 -12.11
CA SER A 647 25.25 -4.93 -11.45
C SER A 647 24.53 -4.03 -12.46
N ILE A 648 23.22 -4.14 -12.70
CA ILE A 648 22.50 -3.21 -13.59
C ILE A 648 21.20 -2.75 -12.93
N GLY A 649 20.99 -1.44 -12.86
CA GLY A 649 19.89 -0.77 -12.20
C GLY A 649 19.17 0.11 -13.20
N ALA A 650 18.03 -0.36 -13.69
CA ALA A 650 17.26 0.37 -14.68
C ALA A 650 15.94 0.82 -14.07
N VAL A 651 15.62 2.10 -14.22
CA VAL A 651 14.33 2.67 -13.88
C VAL A 651 13.72 3.28 -15.12
N ILE A 652 12.50 2.87 -15.44
CA ILE A 652 11.66 3.50 -16.45
C ILE A 652 10.39 3.97 -15.75
N ALA A 653 10.22 5.28 -15.68
CA ALA A 653 9.05 5.93 -15.12
C ALA A 653 8.26 6.65 -16.22
N LEU A 654 6.94 6.46 -16.23
CA LEU A 654 5.99 7.27 -16.99
C LEU A 654 5.00 7.87 -16.00
N ASN A 655 5.02 9.19 -15.89
CA ASN A 655 4.02 9.96 -15.16
C ASN A 655 3.27 10.78 -16.21
N ARG A 656 1.94 10.78 -16.21
CA ARG A 656 1.18 11.58 -17.18
C ARG A 656 -0.19 11.95 -16.65
N ILE A 657 -0.65 13.13 -17.04
CA ILE A 657 -1.96 13.67 -16.69
C ILE A 657 -2.63 14.18 -17.96
N ALA A 658 -3.87 13.76 -18.19
CA ALA A 658 -4.76 14.33 -19.18
C ALA A 658 -6.10 14.67 -18.52
N THR A 659 -6.44 15.94 -18.53
CA THR A 659 -7.65 16.49 -17.94
C THR A 659 -8.39 17.31 -18.98
N GLN A 660 -9.72 17.35 -18.89
CA GLN A 660 -10.56 18.22 -19.68
C GLN A 660 -11.58 18.89 -18.76
N THR A 661 -11.47 20.21 -18.65
CA THR A 661 -12.36 21.01 -17.79
C THR A 661 -13.18 21.96 -18.65
N ASP A 662 -14.50 21.89 -18.54
CA ASP A 662 -15.42 22.71 -19.34
C ASP A 662 -16.56 23.25 -18.48
N ALA A 663 -16.75 24.56 -18.50
CA ALA A 663 -17.89 25.22 -17.87
C ALA A 663 -18.57 26.15 -18.88
N ARG A 664 -19.88 25.99 -19.09
CA ARG A 664 -20.59 26.77 -20.11
C ARG A 664 -22.07 27.01 -19.85
N ILE A 665 -22.55 28.12 -20.37
CA ILE A 665 -23.98 28.44 -20.50
C ILE A 665 -24.24 28.66 -22.00
N GLY A 666 -25.00 27.76 -22.63
CA GLY A 666 -25.34 27.79 -24.06
C GLY A 666 -26.77 28.29 -24.32
N ASP A 667 -27.04 28.71 -25.57
CA ASP A 667 -28.35 29.23 -26.00
C ASP A 667 -29.22 28.19 -26.73
N ASP A 668 -30.53 28.40 -26.61
CA ASP A 668 -31.61 27.42 -26.68
C ASP A 668 -32.36 27.38 -28.01
N SER A 669 -32.61 26.17 -28.51
CA SER A 669 -33.65 25.92 -29.52
C SER A 669 -35.10 26.22 -29.04
N LEU A 670 -35.30 26.58 -27.76
CA LEU A 670 -36.58 26.89 -27.10
C LEU A 670 -36.86 28.40 -26.88
N GLY A 671 -35.94 29.31 -27.25
CA GLY A 671 -36.16 30.76 -27.16
C GLY A 671 -36.21 31.36 -25.74
N GLY A 672 -35.68 30.65 -24.73
CA GLY A 672 -35.56 31.15 -23.36
C GLY A 672 -34.22 31.80 -23.06
N LEU A 673 -34.18 32.69 -22.07
CA LEU A 673 -32.98 33.40 -21.62
C LEU A 673 -32.58 32.90 -20.24
N THR A 674 -31.30 32.59 -20.02
CA THR A 674 -30.69 32.46 -18.69
C THR A 674 -30.59 33.83 -18.03
N ARG A 675 -31.23 34.02 -16.87
CA ARG A 675 -31.42 35.34 -16.24
C ARG A 675 -31.21 35.29 -14.72
N ALA A 676 -30.24 36.06 -14.24
CA ALA A 676 -30.17 36.49 -12.84
C ALA A 676 -30.96 37.80 -12.68
N LEU A 677 -31.92 37.86 -11.75
CA LEU A 677 -32.73 39.07 -11.49
C LEU A 677 -31.96 40.07 -10.60
N ALA A 678 -31.06 39.58 -9.75
CA ALA A 678 -30.08 40.34 -8.98
C ALA A 678 -28.78 39.51 -8.87
N GLY A 679 -27.63 40.13 -8.63
CA GLY A 679 -26.35 39.41 -8.56
C GLY A 679 -25.76 39.05 -9.92
N ASP A 680 -24.67 38.27 -9.89
CA ASP A 680 -23.84 37.99 -11.06
C ASP A 680 -24.18 36.64 -11.70
N ILE A 681 -23.86 36.52 -12.99
CA ILE A 681 -23.75 35.22 -13.68
C ILE A 681 -22.26 34.90 -13.77
N VAL A 682 -21.81 33.86 -13.09
CA VAL A 682 -20.42 33.42 -13.01
C VAL A 682 -20.27 32.08 -13.70
N VAL A 683 -19.31 32.00 -14.62
CA VAL A 683 -18.93 30.75 -15.30
C VAL A 683 -17.43 30.56 -15.09
N THR A 684 -17.06 29.47 -14.42
CA THR A 684 -15.67 29.18 -14.03
C THR A 684 -15.26 27.80 -14.53
N ALA A 685 -14.21 27.71 -15.33
CA ALA A 685 -13.49 26.47 -15.58
C ALA A 685 -12.07 26.64 -15.05
N ALA A 686 -11.66 25.83 -14.08
CA ALA A 686 -10.35 25.90 -13.46
C ALA A 686 -9.71 24.51 -13.41
N ASP A 687 -8.44 24.44 -13.76
CA ASP A 687 -7.65 23.20 -13.71
C ASP A 687 -6.34 23.49 -12.99
N ASN A 688 -6.07 22.74 -11.92
CA ASN A 688 -4.81 22.77 -11.20
C ASN A 688 -4.18 21.38 -11.21
N SER A 689 -3.36 21.11 -12.22
CA SER A 689 -2.72 19.80 -12.40
C SER A 689 -1.20 19.91 -12.38
N TRP A 690 -0.54 18.98 -11.68
CA TRP A 690 0.93 18.94 -11.60
C TRP A 690 1.47 17.54 -11.41
N ILE A 691 2.70 17.34 -11.88
CA ILE A 691 3.50 16.14 -11.67
C ILE A 691 4.76 16.53 -10.90
N ALA A 692 4.96 15.93 -9.74
CA ALA A 692 6.21 15.97 -8.99
C ALA A 692 6.80 14.56 -9.01
N SER A 693 7.87 14.38 -9.78
CA SER A 693 8.53 13.09 -9.91
C SER A 693 10.00 13.19 -9.52
N ASP A 694 10.42 12.26 -8.67
CA ASP A 694 11.79 12.05 -8.25
C ASP A 694 12.21 10.64 -8.63
N VAL A 695 13.07 10.53 -9.64
CA VAL A 695 13.50 9.24 -10.19
C VAL A 695 14.98 9.08 -9.94
N ARG A 696 15.31 8.13 -9.06
CA ARG A 696 16.66 7.74 -8.71
C ARG A 696 16.93 6.33 -9.20
N SER A 697 18.02 6.17 -9.93
CA SER A 697 18.62 4.86 -10.19
C SER A 697 19.97 4.84 -9.48
N SER A 698 20.25 3.76 -8.76
CA SER A 698 21.53 3.55 -8.09
C SER A 698 22.07 2.18 -8.44
N SER A 699 23.36 2.12 -8.78
CA SER A 699 24.02 0.86 -8.99
C SER A 699 25.45 0.75 -8.51
N VAL A 700 25.85 -0.37 -7.92
CA VAL A 700 27.27 -0.58 -7.57
C VAL A 700 27.77 -1.98 -7.93
N ALA A 701 29.01 -2.07 -8.44
CA ALA A 701 29.74 -3.32 -8.66
C ALA A 701 31.20 -3.18 -8.25
N VAL A 702 31.78 -4.15 -7.55
CA VAL A 702 33.22 -4.16 -7.21
C VAL A 702 33.78 -5.57 -7.29
N GLY A 703 34.98 -5.70 -7.85
CA GLY A 703 35.81 -6.91 -7.76
C GLY A 703 37.26 -6.56 -7.43
N ALA A 704 37.86 -7.29 -6.49
CA ALA A 704 39.26 -7.15 -6.08
C ALA A 704 39.92 -8.53 -5.91
N GLY A 705 41.25 -8.68 -5.92
CA GLY A 705 41.88 -10.01 -5.95
C GLY A 705 43.36 -10.14 -5.58
N ALA A 706 43.86 -11.38 -5.62
CA ALA A 706 45.24 -11.76 -5.94
C ALA A 706 45.35 -12.93 -6.98
N GLU A 707 44.25 -13.52 -7.51
CA GLU A 707 44.04 -14.03 -8.92
C GLU A 707 42.50 -14.21 -9.21
N ASP A 708 42.08 -14.14 -10.48
CA ASP A 708 40.78 -13.86 -11.16
C ASP A 708 39.59 -13.13 -10.44
N SER A 709 39.22 -11.93 -10.92
CA SER A 709 38.24 -10.95 -10.38
C SER A 709 37.58 -10.13 -11.50
N SER A 710 36.29 -9.72 -11.42
CA SER A 710 35.71 -8.65 -12.29
C SER A 710 34.61 -7.84 -11.59
N GLY A 711 34.08 -6.79 -12.27
CA GLY A 711 33.06 -5.84 -11.80
C GLY A 711 32.47 -5.01 -12.97
N LEU A 712 31.15 -4.90 -13.12
CA LEU A 712 30.50 -4.03 -14.11
C LEU A 712 29.15 -3.53 -13.61
N SER A 713 29.04 -2.23 -13.31
CA SER A 713 27.82 -1.58 -12.83
C SER A 713 27.16 -0.75 -13.95
N ILE A 714 25.84 -0.78 -14.18
CA ILE A 714 25.15 0.15 -15.09
C ILE A 714 23.89 0.70 -14.43
N GLY A 715 23.86 2.01 -14.18
CA GLY A 715 22.69 2.76 -13.74
C GLY A 715 22.00 3.48 -14.91
N PHE A 716 20.70 3.28 -15.06
CA PHE A 716 19.85 3.93 -16.04
C PHE A 716 18.57 4.42 -15.35
N ALA A 717 18.24 5.69 -15.56
CA ALA A 717 16.94 6.24 -15.20
C ALA A 717 16.37 7.00 -16.39
N SER A 718 15.14 6.69 -16.75
CA SER A 718 14.33 7.46 -17.67
C SER A 718 13.02 7.80 -17.00
N ALA A 719 12.67 9.07 -17.03
CA ALA A 719 11.37 9.57 -16.59
C ALA A 719 10.76 10.37 -17.73
N ARG A 720 9.54 10.02 -18.11
CA ARG A 720 8.71 10.83 -19.00
C ARG A 720 7.54 11.35 -18.16
N ASN A 721 7.43 12.67 -18.09
CA ASN A 721 6.40 13.40 -17.35
C ASN A 721 5.55 14.22 -18.31
#